data_AF-A0AAD2PWN3-F1
#
_entry.id   AF-A0AAD2PWN3-F1
#
_cell.length_a   1.000
_cell.length_b   1.000
_cell.length_c   1.000
_cell.angle_alpha   90.00
_cell.angle_beta   90.00
_cell.angle_gamma   90.00
#
_symmetry.space_group_name_H-M   'P 1'
#
loop_
_entity.id
_entity.type
_entity.pdbx_description
1 polymer ?
#
loop_
_entity_poly.entity_id
_entity_poly.type
_entity_poly.pdbx_seq_one_letter_code
_entity_poly.pdbx_strand_id
1 'polypeptide(L)'
;MPLRLHWAILIVLAFSVSISEGSSSAQLKSFVSKTGSNVVIGVDGGTESIRACCFDAETGAVVGKSCASAYKTYHPQPGWAEQMPQDWWENLGEAVRGAVASISDSDSNICGICIDTTCCSVVALDANKEPLRPSLLWMDARSAAQTVEVMEKCKGDPALEVNSGGNGPLSAEWMTPKSLWIRQNEPEIWDKADTICEYQDYINYKMTGKMVASSCNAAARWHWDGEECINESTEDDPFPGRPTSLYEKLGIPELASKLPTICLPMGSLIGGLTEDAAEHLNLPVGLPVCQGGPDAFVGMIGLGCIYPGQLCLITGSSHLHCVVSSLPHRSAGIWGAYRGAPLPGINFAEGGQSSTGSIMFWARKVLGAEEVDYATLDSEAEKIPPGCEGLVALETFQGSRTPETDALARGALLGLSLSHTRAHIWRAFMEAVCYGTRGCVEGLEKAGHACEEIIIAGGATRSKLWLQMHADVTGKPVVVCENSEAPLLGSAILASYGVGVHGCISDAVKAMVRTKMRVEPSSELSPEYTNLYNSIYSKVGQCVKPISHAIARLRGGDSSYASVSEIAPIISPSLLACDFANMKAEVLRCVKAGAPRLHVDIFDSVALDSPWAFTFGPQMVKAIRDCSPDAILDLHMCVYKPARFVDAMKEAGADRFIFQFEAMADEAEVLELAKRITDAGMKCGISINPATSVSTLDSILASGLISVVNLLAVEPGFGGQKFNTVILVKLEHLVQLRQEKGYSFEIGVDGGVNEKTVPQVAKADVLVAGTYVFRHPVSLSQGVMDLSTAAKSSTAYF
;
A
#
# COMPACT_ATOMS: atom_id res chain seq x y z
N MET A 1 -1.48 33.63 21.10
CA MET A 1 -2.91 33.55 20.74
C MET A 1 -3.33 32.08 20.73
N PRO A 2 -3.83 31.49 21.83
CA PRO A 2 -4.35 30.12 21.79
C PRO A 2 -5.77 30.06 22.36
N LEU A 3 -6.78 29.92 21.51
CA LEU A 3 -8.17 29.68 21.94
C LEU A 3 -9.06 29.05 20.84
N ARG A 4 -8.47 28.28 19.91
CA ARG A 4 -9.22 27.61 18.83
C ARG A 4 -8.97 26.11 18.66
N LEU A 5 -8.27 25.44 19.60
CA LEU A 5 -8.02 23.99 19.50
C LEU A 5 -8.93 23.10 20.37
N HIS A 6 -9.79 23.67 21.22
CA HIS A 6 -10.58 22.89 22.19
C HIS A 6 -12.00 22.50 21.74
N TRP A 7 -12.42 22.86 20.53
CA TRP A 7 -13.78 22.57 20.05
C TRP A 7 -13.88 21.33 19.14
N ALA A 8 -12.77 20.78 18.66
CA ALA A 8 -12.78 19.59 17.80
C ALA A 8 -12.86 18.25 18.57
N ILE A 9 -12.58 18.24 19.88
CA ILE A 9 -12.57 17.03 20.71
C ILE A 9 -13.97 16.70 21.27
N LEU A 10 -14.89 17.68 21.31
CA LEU A 10 -16.22 17.51 21.89
C LEU A 10 -17.29 16.98 20.91
N ILE A 11 -17.00 16.92 19.60
CA ILE A 11 -17.96 16.42 18.60
C ILE A 11 -17.88 14.89 18.41
N VAL A 12 -16.82 14.23 18.89
CA VAL A 12 -16.67 12.76 18.78
C VAL A 12 -17.38 11.99 19.91
N LEU A 13 -17.85 12.68 20.96
CA LEU A 13 -18.41 12.05 22.17
C LEU A 13 -19.95 11.99 22.25
N ALA A 14 -20.68 12.35 21.20
CA ALA A 14 -22.14 12.28 21.18
C ALA A 14 -22.70 11.98 19.79
N PHE A 15 -22.55 10.74 19.32
CA PHE A 15 -23.29 10.25 18.16
C PHE A 15 -24.35 9.24 18.60
N SER A 16 -25.54 9.76 18.89
CA SER A 16 -26.78 9.00 18.90
C SER A 16 -27.33 8.98 17.47
N VAL A 17 -27.05 7.92 16.72
CA VAL A 17 -27.75 7.64 15.45
C VAL A 17 -29.13 7.12 15.82
N SER A 18 -30.14 7.99 15.80
CA SER A 18 -31.54 7.59 15.95
C SER A 18 -32.08 7.21 14.57
N ILE A 19 -32.01 5.93 14.22
CA ILE A 19 -32.70 5.36 13.06
C ILE A 19 -34.20 5.38 13.37
N SER A 20 -35.03 5.86 12.43
CA SER A 20 -36.48 5.96 12.61
C SER A 20 -37.11 4.60 12.92
N GLU A 21 -37.81 4.51 14.06
CA GLU A 21 -38.37 3.27 14.59
C GLU A 21 -39.60 2.81 13.79
N GLY A 22 -39.45 1.72 13.02
CA GLY A 22 -40.59 0.99 12.46
C GLY A 22 -41.32 0.14 13.51
N SER A 23 -42.58 -0.23 13.25
CA SER A 23 -43.44 -0.99 14.17
C SER A 23 -42.89 -2.36 14.62
N SER A 24 -41.94 -2.96 13.87
CA SER A 24 -41.26 -4.20 14.27
C SER A 24 -40.23 -4.00 15.39
N SER A 25 -39.63 -2.81 15.50
CA SER A 25 -38.67 -2.45 16.58
C SER A 25 -39.34 -2.50 17.95
N ALA A 26 -40.58 -2.02 18.06
CA ALA A 26 -41.32 -2.02 19.32
C ALA A 26 -41.70 -3.44 19.79
N GLN A 27 -42.08 -4.34 18.87
CA GLN A 27 -42.37 -5.73 19.21
C GLN A 27 -41.11 -6.50 19.65
N LEU A 28 -39.96 -6.27 19.01
CA LEU A 28 -38.70 -6.93 19.34
C LEU A 28 -38.06 -6.37 20.62
N LYS A 29 -38.15 -5.05 20.88
CA LYS A 29 -37.79 -4.46 22.18
C LYS A 29 -38.63 -5.04 23.33
N SER A 30 -39.88 -5.43 23.07
CA SER A 30 -40.74 -6.12 24.06
C SER A 30 -40.30 -7.57 24.35
N PHE A 31 -39.57 -8.22 23.43
CA PHE A 31 -38.95 -9.53 23.66
C PHE A 31 -37.79 -9.42 24.65
N VAL A 32 -36.98 -8.36 24.53
CA VAL A 32 -35.83 -8.06 25.41
C VAL A 32 -36.27 -7.73 26.85
N SER A 33 -37.38 -7.00 27.02
CA SER A 33 -37.85 -6.58 28.35
C SER A 33 -38.54 -7.69 29.16
N LYS A 34 -38.93 -8.80 28.53
CA LYS A 34 -39.69 -9.88 29.19
C LYS A 34 -38.83 -10.98 29.81
N THR A 35 -37.54 -11.04 29.49
CA THR A 35 -36.75 -12.26 29.68
C THR A 35 -35.52 -12.14 30.59
N GLY A 36 -35.23 -10.97 31.17
CA GLY A 36 -34.04 -10.82 32.05
C GLY A 36 -32.74 -11.14 31.31
N SER A 37 -32.58 -10.55 30.13
CA SER A 37 -31.62 -10.90 29.07
C SER A 37 -30.15 -10.78 29.48
N ASN A 38 -29.41 -11.90 29.48
CA ASN A 38 -27.99 -11.90 29.88
C ASN A 38 -27.03 -12.46 28.82
N VAL A 39 -27.48 -13.12 27.73
CA VAL A 39 -26.56 -13.82 26.79
C VAL A 39 -26.80 -13.47 25.32
N VAL A 40 -25.71 -13.14 24.61
CA VAL A 40 -25.68 -12.98 23.14
C VAL A 40 -24.75 -13.98 22.48
N ILE A 41 -25.03 -14.34 21.22
CA ILE A 41 -24.20 -15.26 20.43
C ILE A 41 -23.39 -14.44 19.41
N GLY A 42 -22.06 -14.57 19.51
CA GLY A 42 -21.15 -14.14 18.44
C GLY A 42 -20.75 -15.34 17.59
N VAL A 43 -20.79 -15.17 16.26
CA VAL A 43 -20.41 -16.20 15.30
C VAL A 43 -19.35 -15.65 14.34
N ASP A 44 -18.30 -16.43 14.10
CA ASP A 44 -17.19 -16.13 13.18
C ASP A 44 -17.17 -17.20 12.08
N GLY A 45 -17.58 -16.81 10.88
CA GLY A 45 -17.57 -17.61 9.65
C GLY A 45 -16.27 -17.43 8.88
N GLY A 46 -15.22 -18.15 9.30
CA GLY A 46 -13.89 -18.10 8.69
C GLY A 46 -13.80 -18.81 7.34
N THR A 47 -12.56 -19.06 6.87
CA THR A 47 -12.37 -19.77 5.58
C THR A 47 -12.49 -21.28 5.72
N GLU A 48 -11.99 -21.91 6.77
CA GLU A 48 -11.98 -23.38 6.89
C GLU A 48 -13.05 -23.92 7.84
N SER A 49 -13.63 -23.05 8.66
CA SER A 49 -14.59 -23.43 9.69
C SER A 49 -15.39 -22.24 10.18
N ILE A 50 -16.57 -22.52 10.73
CA ILE A 50 -17.38 -21.57 11.48
C ILE A 50 -17.35 -21.90 12.97
N ARG A 51 -17.34 -20.85 13.79
CA ARG A 51 -17.26 -20.95 15.26
C ARG A 51 -18.36 -20.09 15.88
N ALA A 52 -18.93 -20.56 16.99
CA ALA A 52 -19.89 -19.78 17.77
C ALA A 52 -19.51 -19.76 19.25
N CYS A 53 -19.74 -18.62 19.89
CA CYS A 53 -19.49 -18.43 21.32
C CYS A 53 -20.63 -17.61 21.93
N CYS A 54 -21.06 -18.01 23.12
CA CYS A 54 -22.06 -17.33 23.91
C CYS A 54 -21.35 -16.41 24.91
N PHE A 55 -21.77 -15.16 24.97
CA PHE A 55 -21.19 -14.13 25.82
C PHE A 55 -22.24 -13.51 26.70
N ASP A 56 -21.84 -13.16 27.92
CA ASP A 56 -22.60 -12.26 28.76
C ASP A 56 -22.72 -10.89 28.05
N ALA A 57 -23.95 -10.43 27.83
CA ALA A 57 -24.22 -9.28 26.99
C ALA A 57 -23.74 -7.95 27.61
N GLU A 58 -23.66 -7.87 28.94
CA GLU A 58 -23.22 -6.68 29.66
C GLU A 58 -21.69 -6.61 29.75
N THR A 59 -21.05 -7.73 30.08
CA THR A 59 -19.65 -7.79 30.48
C THR A 59 -18.71 -8.36 29.41
N GLY A 60 -19.25 -9.05 28.41
CA GLY A 60 -18.46 -9.76 27.40
C GLY A 60 -17.78 -11.03 27.92
N ALA A 61 -18.13 -11.49 29.12
CA ALA A 61 -17.61 -12.74 29.66
C ALA A 61 -18.08 -13.93 28.82
N VAL A 62 -17.18 -14.86 28.52
CA VAL A 62 -17.54 -16.10 27.82
C VAL A 62 -18.38 -16.98 28.76
N VAL A 63 -19.58 -17.36 28.34
CA VAL A 63 -20.49 -18.26 29.10
C VAL A 63 -20.73 -19.60 28.41
N GLY A 64 -20.39 -19.71 27.12
CA GLY A 64 -20.47 -20.97 26.36
C GLY A 64 -19.61 -20.89 25.09
N LYS A 65 -19.04 -22.02 24.65
CA LYS A 65 -18.18 -22.13 23.46
C LYS A 65 -18.46 -23.43 22.71
N SER A 66 -18.54 -23.32 21.39
CA SER A 66 -18.49 -24.48 20.49
C SER A 66 -17.08 -24.76 19.99
N CYS A 67 -16.88 -25.99 19.53
CA CYS A 67 -15.72 -26.30 18.68
C CYS A 67 -15.95 -25.76 17.27
N ALA A 68 -14.87 -25.58 16.52
CA ALA A 68 -14.94 -25.24 15.10
C ALA A 68 -15.65 -26.34 14.30
N SER A 69 -16.67 -25.95 13.54
CA SER A 69 -17.40 -26.80 12.61
C SER A 69 -16.85 -26.53 11.20
N ALA A 70 -16.18 -27.53 10.63
CA ALA A 70 -15.32 -27.38 9.46
C ALA A 70 -16.04 -27.72 8.15
N TYR A 71 -15.80 -26.92 7.11
CA TYR A 71 -16.31 -27.15 5.76
C TYR A 71 -15.19 -27.15 4.74
N LYS A 72 -15.48 -27.75 3.58
CA LYS A 72 -14.47 -28.04 2.57
C LYS A 72 -14.32 -26.90 1.57
N THR A 73 -13.08 -26.42 1.41
CA THR A 73 -12.69 -25.58 0.27
C THR A 73 -12.28 -26.42 -0.93
N TYR A 74 -12.80 -26.07 -2.09
CA TYR A 74 -12.47 -26.68 -3.37
C TYR A 74 -11.52 -25.78 -4.14
N HIS A 75 -10.50 -26.37 -4.77
CA HIS A 75 -9.57 -25.67 -5.65
C HIS A 75 -9.58 -26.33 -7.04
N PRO A 76 -10.60 -26.03 -7.88
CA PRO A 76 -10.75 -26.70 -9.18
C PRO A 76 -9.58 -26.46 -10.13
N GLN A 77 -8.94 -25.29 -10.03
CA GLN A 77 -7.79 -24.86 -10.82
C GLN A 77 -6.82 -24.03 -9.97
N PRO A 78 -5.55 -23.86 -10.38
CA PRO A 78 -4.63 -22.94 -9.74
C PRO A 78 -5.22 -21.52 -9.65
N GLY A 79 -5.17 -20.92 -8.45
CA GLY A 79 -5.73 -19.59 -8.19
C GLY A 79 -7.26 -19.56 -8.00
N TRP A 80 -7.95 -20.71 -8.12
CA TRP A 80 -9.39 -20.81 -7.90
C TRP A 80 -9.67 -21.36 -6.49
N ALA A 81 -10.67 -20.82 -5.81
CA ALA A 81 -11.09 -21.22 -4.48
C ALA A 81 -12.61 -21.08 -4.33
N GLU A 82 -13.28 -22.19 -4.02
CA GLU A 82 -14.74 -22.27 -4.01
C GLU A 82 -15.27 -23.02 -2.78
N GLN A 83 -16.46 -22.64 -2.32
CA GLN A 83 -17.20 -23.34 -1.25
C GLN A 83 -18.68 -23.42 -1.57
N MET A 84 -19.35 -24.45 -1.05
CA MET A 84 -20.79 -24.58 -1.17
C MET A 84 -21.47 -23.71 -0.10
N PRO A 85 -22.33 -22.74 -0.46
CA PRO A 85 -22.99 -21.91 0.56
C PRO A 85 -23.85 -22.71 1.55
N GLN A 86 -24.38 -23.84 1.10
CA GLN A 86 -25.14 -24.76 1.95
C GLN A 86 -24.31 -25.34 3.10
N ASP A 87 -23.03 -25.65 2.87
CA ASP A 87 -22.14 -26.16 3.91
C ASP A 87 -22.03 -25.13 5.05
N TRP A 88 -21.95 -23.85 4.73
CA TRP A 88 -21.91 -22.79 5.75
C TRP A 88 -23.16 -22.78 6.64
N TRP A 89 -24.34 -22.95 6.05
CA TRP A 89 -25.61 -22.99 6.79
C TRP A 89 -25.68 -24.21 7.72
N GLU A 90 -25.28 -25.38 7.23
CA GLU A 90 -25.28 -26.62 8.02
C GLU A 90 -24.32 -26.54 9.21
N ASN A 91 -23.09 -26.08 8.96
CA ASN A 91 -22.05 -25.95 9.97
C ASN A 91 -22.35 -24.80 10.96
N LEU A 92 -23.06 -23.75 10.54
CA LEU A 92 -23.57 -22.72 11.45
C LEU A 92 -24.48 -23.34 12.53
N GLY A 93 -25.40 -24.22 12.12
CA GLY A 93 -26.31 -24.89 13.05
C GLY A 93 -25.57 -25.77 14.04
N GLU A 94 -24.55 -26.51 13.59
CA GLU A 94 -23.71 -27.30 14.49
C GLU A 94 -22.97 -26.42 15.50
N ALA A 95 -22.29 -25.37 15.04
CA ALA A 95 -21.54 -24.46 15.91
C ALA A 95 -22.45 -23.77 16.93
N VAL A 96 -23.57 -23.20 16.50
CA VAL A 96 -24.52 -22.50 17.40
C VAL A 96 -25.10 -23.45 18.43
N ARG A 97 -25.63 -24.62 18.02
CA ARG A 97 -26.17 -25.62 18.95
C ARG A 97 -25.11 -26.10 19.95
N GLY A 98 -23.87 -26.32 19.49
CA GLY A 98 -22.76 -26.69 20.34
C GLY A 98 -22.41 -25.62 21.38
N ALA A 99 -22.43 -24.34 21.00
CA ALA A 99 -22.11 -23.23 21.90
C ALA A 99 -23.19 -23.07 22.97
N VAL A 100 -24.46 -23.15 22.57
CA VAL A 100 -25.60 -23.08 23.48
C VAL A 100 -25.62 -24.26 24.45
N ALA A 101 -25.37 -25.48 23.97
CA ALA A 101 -25.33 -26.68 24.83
C ALA A 101 -24.20 -26.66 25.87
N SER A 102 -23.17 -25.83 25.67
CA SER A 102 -22.04 -25.69 26.59
C SER A 102 -22.25 -24.65 27.70
N ILE A 103 -23.37 -23.92 27.69
CA ILE A 103 -23.69 -22.93 28.73
C ILE A 103 -23.91 -23.67 30.06
N SER A 104 -23.17 -23.27 31.09
CA SER A 104 -23.23 -23.91 32.41
C SER A 104 -24.45 -23.50 33.25
N ASP A 105 -25.01 -22.32 32.99
CA ASP A 105 -26.12 -21.75 33.75
C ASP A 105 -27.46 -21.98 33.01
N SER A 106 -28.32 -22.82 33.59
CA SER A 106 -29.62 -23.20 33.04
C SER A 106 -30.63 -22.05 32.96
N ASP A 107 -30.42 -20.97 33.69
CA ASP A 107 -31.30 -19.79 33.68
C ASP A 107 -30.90 -18.75 32.62
N SER A 108 -29.86 -19.06 31.82
CA SER A 108 -29.39 -18.18 30.74
C SER A 108 -30.44 -18.02 29.64
N ASN A 109 -30.85 -16.77 29.37
CA ASN A 109 -31.68 -16.45 28.22
C ASN A 109 -30.86 -15.81 27.10
N ILE A 110 -30.92 -16.44 25.92
CA ILE A 110 -30.29 -15.95 24.68
C ILE A 110 -31.17 -14.82 24.12
N CYS A 111 -30.59 -13.64 23.93
CA CYS A 111 -31.33 -12.45 23.51
C CYS A 111 -30.99 -11.94 22.11
N GLY A 112 -29.89 -12.40 21.50
CA GLY A 112 -29.56 -12.05 20.12
C GLY A 112 -28.37 -12.81 19.55
N ILE A 113 -28.23 -12.75 18.23
CA ILE A 113 -27.15 -13.36 17.46
C ILE A 113 -26.61 -12.39 16.40
N CYS A 114 -25.29 -12.40 16.20
CA CYS A 114 -24.63 -11.70 15.11
C CYS A 114 -23.53 -12.60 14.52
N ILE A 115 -23.36 -12.53 13.21
CA ILE A 115 -22.34 -13.29 12.47
C ILE A 115 -21.44 -12.34 11.69
N ASP A 116 -20.13 -12.53 11.84
CA ASP A 116 -19.11 -12.02 10.94
C ASP A 116 -18.63 -13.13 9.99
N THR A 117 -18.16 -12.73 8.81
CA THR A 117 -17.71 -13.69 7.78
C THR A 117 -16.51 -13.17 7.01
N THR A 118 -15.81 -14.06 6.29
CA THR A 118 -14.77 -13.66 5.33
C THR A 118 -15.29 -12.60 4.36
N CYS A 119 -14.46 -11.61 4.03
CA CYS A 119 -14.85 -10.51 3.16
C CYS A 119 -14.70 -10.88 1.67
N CYS A 120 -15.77 -10.71 0.89
CA CYS A 120 -15.79 -10.91 -0.56
C CYS A 120 -15.73 -12.36 -1.05
N SER A 121 -16.47 -13.22 -0.37
CA SER A 121 -16.88 -14.56 -0.81
C SER A 121 -18.24 -14.47 -1.54
N VAL A 122 -18.18 -14.28 -2.86
CA VAL A 122 -19.32 -13.89 -3.71
C VAL A 122 -20.24 -15.07 -4.01
N VAL A 123 -21.55 -14.87 -3.81
CA VAL A 123 -22.60 -15.88 -4.03
C VAL A 123 -23.53 -15.38 -5.13
N ALA A 124 -23.87 -16.24 -6.10
CA ALA A 124 -24.89 -15.97 -7.11
C ALA A 124 -26.12 -16.84 -6.84
N LEU A 125 -27.27 -16.18 -6.66
CA LEU A 125 -28.54 -16.79 -6.27
C LEU A 125 -29.60 -16.61 -7.36
N ASP A 126 -30.45 -17.61 -7.54
CA ASP A 126 -31.62 -17.52 -8.42
C ASP A 126 -32.77 -16.71 -7.81
N ALA A 127 -33.91 -16.64 -8.51
CA ALA A 127 -35.11 -15.96 -8.04
C ALA A 127 -35.69 -16.56 -6.74
N ASN A 128 -35.45 -17.85 -6.48
CA ASN A 128 -35.85 -18.55 -5.24
C ASN A 128 -34.81 -18.43 -4.13
N LYS A 129 -33.72 -17.67 -4.37
CA LYS A 129 -32.59 -17.46 -3.45
C LYS A 129 -31.77 -18.73 -3.19
N GLU A 130 -31.79 -19.65 -4.15
CA GLU A 130 -30.96 -20.86 -4.14
C GLU A 130 -29.62 -20.61 -4.87
N PRO A 131 -28.48 -21.11 -4.35
CA PRO A 131 -27.18 -20.95 -5.00
C PRO A 131 -27.12 -21.58 -6.39
N LEU A 132 -26.74 -20.80 -7.39
CA LEU A 132 -26.58 -21.25 -8.78
C LEU A 132 -25.25 -21.98 -9.03
N ARG A 133 -24.26 -21.75 -8.16
CA ARG A 133 -22.91 -22.30 -8.23
C ARG A 133 -22.23 -22.22 -6.85
N PRO A 134 -21.11 -22.93 -6.62
CA PRO A 134 -20.25 -22.69 -5.46
C PRO A 134 -19.85 -21.22 -5.36
N SER A 135 -19.70 -20.65 -4.16
CA SER A 135 -19.24 -19.28 -3.97
C SER A 135 -17.82 -19.07 -4.50
N LEU A 136 -17.53 -17.88 -5.05
CA LEU A 136 -16.16 -17.43 -5.35
C LEU A 136 -15.53 -16.82 -4.10
N LEU A 137 -14.69 -17.58 -3.41
CA LEU A 137 -14.11 -17.16 -2.13
C LEU A 137 -13.19 -15.95 -2.26
N TRP A 138 -12.99 -15.23 -1.14
CA TRP A 138 -12.08 -14.08 -1.06
C TRP A 138 -10.73 -14.34 -1.73
N MET A 139 -10.07 -15.47 -1.46
CA MET A 139 -8.76 -15.83 -2.01
C MET A 139 -8.76 -16.29 -3.48
N ASP A 140 -9.93 -16.32 -4.13
CA ASP A 140 -10.05 -16.64 -5.55
C ASP A 140 -9.53 -15.49 -6.41
N ALA A 141 -8.55 -15.80 -7.26
CA ALA A 141 -7.86 -14.86 -8.11
C ALA A 141 -8.25 -14.97 -9.60
N ARG A 142 -9.29 -15.74 -9.96
CA ARG A 142 -9.65 -15.99 -11.37
C ARG A 142 -10.06 -14.72 -12.12
N SER A 143 -10.52 -13.71 -11.39
CA SER A 143 -10.92 -12.39 -11.86
C SER A 143 -9.75 -11.40 -12.06
N ALA A 144 -8.49 -11.87 -12.03
CA ALA A 144 -7.31 -11.01 -12.19
C ALA A 144 -7.28 -10.24 -13.53
N ALA A 145 -7.82 -10.80 -14.62
CA ALA A 145 -7.93 -10.06 -15.88
C ALA A 145 -8.95 -8.91 -15.77
N GLN A 146 -10.04 -9.14 -15.04
CA GLN A 146 -11.10 -8.16 -14.84
C GLN A 146 -10.64 -7.00 -13.95
N THR A 147 -9.65 -7.18 -13.07
CA THR A 147 -9.10 -6.04 -12.31
C THR A 147 -8.39 -5.05 -13.21
N VAL A 148 -7.61 -5.55 -14.18
CA VAL A 148 -6.94 -4.72 -15.20
C VAL A 148 -8.00 -4.01 -16.04
N GLU A 149 -9.02 -4.73 -16.48
CA GLU A 149 -10.13 -4.15 -17.25
C GLU A 149 -10.85 -3.03 -16.49
N VAL A 150 -11.12 -3.21 -15.19
CA VAL A 150 -11.73 -2.17 -14.35
C VAL A 150 -10.83 -0.94 -14.25
N MET A 151 -9.54 -1.13 -14.00
CA MET A 151 -8.59 -0.01 -13.91
C MET A 151 -8.45 0.75 -15.24
N GLU A 152 -8.49 0.05 -16.37
CA GLU A 152 -8.38 0.65 -17.71
C GLU A 152 -9.64 1.40 -18.12
N LYS A 153 -10.82 0.76 -18.01
CA LYS A 153 -12.09 1.33 -18.47
C LYS A 153 -12.64 2.40 -17.53
N CYS A 154 -12.37 2.30 -16.24
CA CYS A 154 -12.93 3.18 -15.22
C CYS A 154 -11.90 4.16 -14.66
N LYS A 155 -10.77 4.36 -15.34
CA LYS A 155 -9.74 5.33 -14.92
C LYS A 155 -10.35 6.72 -14.66
N GLY A 156 -10.09 7.26 -13.48
CA GLY A 156 -10.61 8.56 -13.04
C GLY A 156 -12.07 8.53 -12.55
N ASP A 157 -12.68 7.35 -12.41
CA ASP A 157 -13.96 7.21 -11.72
C ASP A 157 -13.77 7.44 -10.20
N PRO A 158 -14.61 8.28 -9.55
CA PRO A 158 -14.50 8.56 -8.12
C PRO A 158 -14.55 7.31 -7.23
N ALA A 159 -15.25 6.26 -7.68
CA ALA A 159 -15.36 5.01 -6.93
C ALA A 159 -14.02 4.28 -6.78
N LEU A 160 -13.06 4.51 -7.70
CA LEU A 160 -11.73 3.91 -7.63
C LEU A 160 -10.79 4.69 -6.70
N GLU A 161 -11.18 5.84 -6.16
CA GLU A 161 -10.26 6.62 -5.31
C GLU A 161 -9.89 5.90 -4.01
N VAL A 162 -10.72 4.95 -3.55
CA VAL A 162 -10.39 4.04 -2.44
C VAL A 162 -9.29 3.02 -2.79
N ASN A 163 -8.87 2.95 -4.05
CA ASN A 163 -7.79 2.12 -4.55
C ASN A 163 -6.54 2.96 -4.83
N SER A 164 -5.75 3.25 -3.80
CA SER A 164 -4.49 3.99 -3.98
C SER A 164 -4.70 5.34 -4.68
N GLY A 165 -5.78 6.05 -4.31
CA GLY A 165 -6.15 7.33 -4.93
C GLY A 165 -6.55 7.23 -6.39
N GLY A 166 -7.10 6.09 -6.83
CA GLY A 166 -7.53 5.85 -8.22
C GLY A 166 -6.43 5.30 -9.13
N ASN A 167 -5.23 5.06 -8.59
CA ASN A 167 -4.08 4.57 -9.37
C ASN A 167 -3.94 3.05 -9.35
N GLY A 168 -4.68 2.36 -8.48
CA GLY A 168 -4.57 0.92 -8.28
C GLY A 168 -3.28 0.50 -7.54
N PRO A 169 -3.01 -0.81 -7.43
CA PRO A 169 -3.76 -1.90 -8.05
C PRO A 169 -5.13 -2.15 -7.40
N LEU A 170 -6.04 -2.72 -8.20
CA LEU A 170 -7.30 -3.31 -7.74
C LEU A 170 -7.11 -4.81 -7.49
N SER A 171 -7.73 -5.35 -6.44
CA SER A 171 -7.62 -6.77 -6.10
C SER A 171 -8.66 -7.63 -6.84
N ALA A 172 -8.25 -8.83 -7.26
CA ALA A 172 -9.13 -9.81 -7.90
C ALA A 172 -10.17 -10.35 -6.92
N GLU A 173 -9.87 -10.27 -5.64
CA GLU A 173 -10.69 -10.78 -4.54
C GLU A 173 -12.05 -10.05 -4.44
N TRP A 174 -12.20 -8.88 -5.06
CA TRP A 174 -13.30 -7.95 -4.82
C TRP A 174 -14.57 -8.26 -5.64
N MET A 175 -15.69 -7.67 -5.21
CA MET A 175 -17.04 -8.02 -5.68
C MET A 175 -17.22 -7.68 -7.16
N THR A 176 -16.78 -6.48 -7.55
CA THR A 176 -16.95 -6.00 -8.93
C THR A 176 -16.16 -6.85 -9.95
N PRO A 177 -14.85 -7.12 -9.77
CA PRO A 177 -14.12 -8.02 -10.68
C PRO A 177 -14.70 -9.43 -10.76
N LYS A 178 -15.15 -10.02 -9.64
CA LYS A 178 -15.77 -11.35 -9.62
C LYS A 178 -17.11 -11.38 -10.34
N SER A 179 -17.95 -10.36 -10.12
CA SER A 179 -19.22 -10.20 -10.84
C SER A 179 -19.00 -10.06 -12.35
N LEU A 180 -18.02 -9.25 -12.75
CA LEU A 180 -17.63 -9.09 -14.16
C LEU A 180 -17.09 -10.40 -14.75
N TRP A 181 -16.34 -11.18 -13.97
CA TRP A 181 -15.87 -12.49 -14.41
C TRP A 181 -17.02 -13.45 -14.67
N ILE A 182 -18.01 -13.52 -13.76
CA ILE A 182 -19.22 -14.35 -13.96
C ILE A 182 -19.95 -13.90 -15.23
N ARG A 183 -20.15 -12.59 -15.44
CA ARG A 183 -20.78 -12.03 -16.64
C ARG A 183 -20.12 -12.49 -17.94
N GLN A 184 -18.79 -12.53 -17.96
CA GLN A 184 -18.00 -12.79 -19.16
C GLN A 184 -17.76 -14.29 -19.42
N ASN A 185 -17.65 -15.09 -18.36
CA ASN A 185 -17.23 -16.50 -18.45
C ASN A 185 -18.38 -17.49 -18.18
N GLU A 186 -19.39 -17.07 -17.42
CA GLU A 186 -20.56 -17.88 -17.06
C GLU A 186 -21.87 -17.11 -17.33
N PRO A 187 -22.13 -16.68 -18.59
CA PRO A 187 -23.28 -15.83 -18.91
C PRO A 187 -24.62 -16.49 -18.56
N GLU A 188 -24.75 -17.80 -18.67
CA GLU A 188 -25.97 -18.51 -18.25
C GLU A 188 -26.25 -18.40 -16.75
N ILE A 189 -25.20 -18.35 -15.92
CA ILE A 189 -25.33 -18.11 -14.48
C ILE A 189 -25.68 -16.65 -14.23
N TRP A 190 -25.01 -15.72 -14.90
CA TRP A 190 -25.31 -14.29 -14.80
C TRP A 190 -26.78 -13.97 -15.12
N ASP A 191 -27.29 -14.54 -16.20
CA ASP A 191 -28.65 -14.31 -16.68
C ASP A 191 -29.69 -14.89 -15.70
N LYS A 192 -29.41 -16.05 -15.09
CA LYS A 192 -30.27 -16.67 -14.07
C LYS A 192 -30.16 -16.01 -12.69
N ALA A 193 -29.04 -15.35 -12.40
CA ALA A 193 -28.80 -14.73 -11.11
C ALA A 193 -29.78 -13.57 -10.89
N ASP A 194 -30.69 -13.73 -9.95
CA ASP A 194 -31.54 -12.64 -9.47
C ASP A 194 -30.78 -11.79 -8.45
N THR A 195 -29.92 -12.43 -7.65
CA THR A 195 -29.13 -11.76 -6.62
C THR A 195 -27.67 -12.21 -6.67
N ILE A 196 -26.74 -11.26 -6.61
CA ILE A 196 -25.32 -11.49 -6.31
C ILE A 196 -25.05 -10.87 -4.95
N CYS A 197 -24.59 -11.64 -3.98
CA CYS A 197 -24.44 -11.17 -2.59
C CYS A 197 -23.18 -11.73 -1.92
N GLU A 198 -22.95 -11.31 -0.69
CA GLU A 198 -21.86 -11.81 0.16
C GLU A 198 -22.23 -13.13 0.86
N TYR A 199 -21.21 -13.83 1.37
CA TYR A 199 -21.38 -14.91 2.36
C TYR A 199 -22.30 -14.48 3.50
N GLN A 200 -22.03 -13.32 4.13
CA GLN A 200 -22.86 -12.82 5.22
C GLN A 200 -24.32 -12.61 4.84
N ASP A 201 -24.57 -12.00 3.68
CA ASP A 201 -25.90 -11.65 3.22
C ASP A 201 -26.74 -12.92 3.00
N TYR A 202 -26.12 -13.98 2.44
CA TYR A 202 -26.74 -15.28 2.28
C TYR A 202 -27.13 -15.90 3.63
N ILE A 203 -26.23 -15.91 4.62
CA ILE A 203 -26.54 -16.46 5.94
C ILE A 203 -27.61 -15.65 6.68
N ASN A 204 -27.54 -14.32 6.60
CA ASN A 204 -28.57 -13.45 7.17
C ASN A 204 -29.93 -13.69 6.51
N TYR A 205 -29.97 -13.93 5.21
CA TYR A 205 -31.19 -14.34 4.51
C TYR A 205 -31.71 -15.69 5.01
N LYS A 206 -30.86 -16.71 5.17
CA LYS A 206 -31.28 -18.01 5.72
C LYS A 206 -31.82 -17.88 7.15
N MET A 207 -31.26 -16.98 7.96
CA MET A 207 -31.75 -16.73 9.32
C MET A 207 -33.06 -15.94 9.39
N THR A 208 -33.23 -14.92 8.54
CA THR A 208 -34.28 -13.88 8.72
C THR A 208 -35.28 -13.76 7.57
N GLY A 209 -35.03 -14.41 6.45
CA GLY A 209 -35.77 -14.23 5.19
C GLY A 209 -35.53 -12.87 4.51
N LYS A 210 -34.60 -12.05 5.01
CA LYS A 210 -34.31 -10.71 4.47
C LYS A 210 -32.93 -10.66 3.83
N MET A 211 -32.88 -10.19 2.59
CA MET A 211 -31.64 -9.98 1.85
C MET A 211 -31.14 -8.56 2.11
N VAL A 212 -30.05 -8.43 2.89
CA VAL A 212 -29.49 -7.15 3.31
C VAL A 212 -27.96 -7.20 3.21
N ALA A 213 -27.34 -6.13 2.70
CA ALA A 213 -25.89 -5.97 2.66
C ALA A 213 -25.35 -5.29 3.92
N SER A 214 -24.10 -5.56 4.28
CA SER A 214 -23.36 -4.76 5.26
C SER A 214 -22.73 -3.53 4.61
N SER A 215 -22.94 -2.34 5.19
CA SER A 215 -22.28 -1.11 4.69
C SER A 215 -20.76 -1.21 4.73
N CYS A 216 -20.23 -2.00 5.67
CA CYS A 216 -18.81 -2.24 5.82
C CYS A 216 -18.23 -3.08 4.65
N ASN A 217 -18.90 -4.17 4.26
CA ASN A 217 -18.52 -4.95 3.06
C ASN A 217 -18.59 -4.09 1.80
N ALA A 218 -19.70 -3.36 1.65
CA ALA A 218 -19.96 -2.53 0.50
C ALA A 218 -18.90 -1.43 0.33
N ALA A 219 -18.57 -0.72 1.40
CA ALA A 219 -17.54 0.31 1.40
C ALA A 219 -16.14 -0.26 1.12
N ALA A 220 -15.78 -1.33 1.82
CA ALA A 220 -14.41 -1.85 1.78
C ALA A 220 -14.04 -2.52 0.46
N ARG A 221 -14.99 -3.22 -0.18
CA ARG A 221 -14.68 -4.16 -1.28
C ARG A 221 -15.65 -4.11 -2.46
N TRP A 222 -16.71 -3.31 -2.41
CA TRP A 222 -17.67 -3.16 -3.52
C TRP A 222 -17.60 -1.77 -4.17
N HIS A 223 -16.73 -0.88 -3.66
CA HIS A 223 -16.56 0.52 -4.06
C HIS A 223 -17.78 1.42 -3.79
N TRP A 224 -18.63 1.05 -2.83
CA TRP A 224 -19.74 1.91 -2.43
C TRP A 224 -19.26 2.98 -1.45
N ASP A 225 -20.01 4.06 -1.32
CA ASP A 225 -19.86 4.95 -0.17
C ASP A 225 -20.65 4.39 1.02
N GLY A 226 -19.94 4.05 2.10
CA GLY A 226 -20.52 3.42 3.29
C GLY A 226 -21.46 4.32 4.09
N GLU A 227 -21.38 5.64 3.94
CA GLU A 227 -22.30 6.58 4.59
C GLU A 227 -23.54 6.83 3.74
N GLU A 228 -23.42 6.80 2.42
CA GLU A 228 -24.56 7.03 1.54
C GLU A 228 -25.38 5.76 1.33
N CYS A 229 -24.76 4.59 1.30
CA CYS A 229 -25.48 3.34 1.00
C CYS A 229 -26.48 2.90 2.06
N ILE A 230 -26.43 3.46 3.27
CA ILE A 230 -27.41 3.20 4.32
C ILE A 230 -28.67 4.07 4.20
N ASN A 231 -28.71 5.00 3.25
CA ASN A 231 -29.89 5.82 2.98
C ASN A 231 -31.00 5.00 2.30
N GLU A 232 -32.24 5.43 2.50
CA GLU A 232 -33.38 4.83 1.81
C GLU A 232 -33.32 5.13 0.30
N SER A 233 -33.67 4.14 -0.52
CA SER A 233 -33.81 4.32 -1.96
C SER A 233 -34.95 5.29 -2.28
N THR A 234 -34.74 6.20 -3.22
CA THR A 234 -35.76 7.14 -3.72
C THR A 234 -36.00 6.93 -5.21
N GLU A 235 -37.03 7.59 -5.78
CA GLU A 235 -37.24 7.57 -7.24
C GLU A 235 -36.07 8.23 -8.00
N ASP A 236 -35.44 9.26 -7.41
CA ASP A 236 -34.33 10.00 -8.01
C ASP A 236 -32.97 9.31 -7.81
N ASP A 237 -32.81 8.55 -6.72
CA ASP A 237 -31.64 7.74 -6.42
C ASP A 237 -32.06 6.35 -5.90
N PRO A 238 -32.29 5.38 -6.80
CA PRO A 238 -32.71 4.05 -6.42
C PRO A 238 -31.58 3.21 -5.79
N PHE A 239 -30.33 3.68 -5.87
CA PHE A 239 -29.13 2.92 -5.53
C PHE A 239 -28.11 3.78 -4.78
N PRO A 240 -28.48 4.34 -3.62
CA PRO A 240 -27.66 5.33 -2.94
C PRO A 240 -26.28 4.77 -2.57
N GLY A 241 -25.25 5.61 -2.73
CA GLY A 241 -23.84 5.27 -2.49
C GLY A 241 -23.23 4.23 -3.44
N ARG A 242 -23.96 3.69 -4.43
CA ARG A 242 -23.42 2.70 -5.36
C ARG A 242 -22.68 3.34 -6.53
N PRO A 243 -21.60 2.71 -7.04
CA PRO A 243 -20.81 3.26 -8.13
C PRO A 243 -21.44 2.94 -9.50
N THR A 244 -22.63 3.47 -9.77
CA THR A 244 -23.38 3.21 -11.01
C THR A 244 -22.61 3.60 -12.27
N SER A 245 -21.89 4.73 -12.24
CA SER A 245 -21.01 5.16 -13.35
C SER A 245 -19.91 4.16 -13.68
N LEU A 246 -19.37 3.48 -12.66
CA LEU A 246 -18.36 2.44 -12.82
C LEU A 246 -18.99 1.22 -13.52
N TYR A 247 -20.19 0.80 -13.09
CA TYR A 247 -20.89 -0.34 -13.71
C TYR A 247 -21.28 -0.07 -15.17
N GLU A 248 -21.71 1.15 -15.49
CA GLU A 248 -22.02 1.57 -16.87
C GLU A 248 -20.79 1.48 -17.78
N LYS A 249 -19.64 2.00 -17.34
CA LYS A 249 -18.36 1.93 -18.09
C LYS A 249 -17.88 0.49 -18.32
N LEU A 250 -18.21 -0.41 -17.40
CA LEU A 250 -17.91 -1.84 -17.53
C LEU A 250 -18.88 -2.60 -18.43
N GLY A 251 -20.02 -1.99 -18.80
CA GLY A 251 -21.07 -2.65 -19.57
C GLY A 251 -21.88 -3.68 -18.76
N ILE A 252 -21.99 -3.47 -17.45
CA ILE A 252 -22.80 -4.29 -16.53
C ILE A 252 -23.72 -3.43 -15.64
N PRO A 253 -24.49 -2.46 -16.19
CA PRO A 253 -25.37 -1.60 -15.38
C PRO A 253 -26.39 -2.39 -14.54
N GLU A 254 -26.80 -3.58 -15.00
CA GLU A 254 -27.72 -4.47 -14.29
C GLU A 254 -27.13 -5.04 -12.99
N LEU A 255 -25.81 -4.97 -12.78
CA LEU A 255 -25.19 -5.38 -11.51
C LEU A 255 -25.77 -4.59 -10.33
N ALA A 256 -26.10 -3.30 -10.53
CA ALA A 256 -26.73 -2.51 -9.49
C ALA A 256 -27.99 -3.20 -8.96
N SER A 257 -28.93 -3.57 -9.82
CA SER A 257 -30.15 -4.27 -9.41
C SER A 257 -29.93 -5.69 -8.86
N LYS A 258 -28.85 -6.37 -9.26
CA LYS A 258 -28.54 -7.73 -8.78
C LYS A 258 -27.91 -7.73 -7.37
N LEU A 259 -27.35 -6.63 -6.88
CA LEU A 259 -26.80 -6.54 -5.51
C LEU A 259 -27.90 -6.21 -4.47
N PRO A 260 -27.80 -6.64 -3.20
CA PRO A 260 -28.80 -6.37 -2.17
C PRO A 260 -29.14 -4.88 -2.05
N THR A 261 -30.41 -4.51 -2.25
CA THR A 261 -30.88 -3.12 -2.31
C THR A 261 -30.93 -2.41 -0.97
N ILE A 262 -31.08 -3.17 0.12
CA ILE A 262 -31.03 -2.65 1.48
C ILE A 262 -29.61 -2.85 2.01
N CYS A 263 -28.99 -1.79 2.49
CA CYS A 263 -27.69 -1.83 3.16
C CYS A 263 -27.84 -1.35 4.61
N LEU A 264 -27.27 -2.10 5.56
CA LEU A 264 -27.36 -1.79 6.98
C LEU A 264 -25.96 -1.59 7.58
N PRO A 265 -25.80 -0.63 8.52
CA PRO A 265 -24.58 -0.56 9.31
C PRO A 265 -24.49 -1.72 10.28
N MET A 266 -23.26 -2.13 10.61
CA MET A 266 -23.02 -3.20 11.58
C MET A 266 -23.68 -2.89 12.93
N GLY A 267 -24.28 -3.90 13.55
CA GLY A 267 -25.04 -3.80 14.80
C GLY A 267 -26.52 -3.49 14.61
N SER A 268 -26.97 -3.12 13.40
CA SER A 268 -28.39 -2.89 13.12
C SER A 268 -29.20 -4.18 13.23
N LEU A 269 -30.44 -4.06 13.71
CA LEU A 269 -31.36 -5.18 13.74
C LEU A 269 -31.89 -5.48 12.32
N ILE A 270 -31.64 -6.69 11.83
CA ILE A 270 -32.15 -7.15 10.52
C ILE A 270 -33.61 -7.60 10.68
N GLY A 271 -33.86 -8.46 11.67
CA GLY A 271 -35.12 -9.13 11.90
C GLY A 271 -35.00 -10.16 13.02
N GLY A 272 -35.99 -11.05 13.13
CA GLY A 272 -35.93 -12.20 14.02
C GLY A 272 -35.72 -13.50 13.23
N LEU A 273 -35.27 -14.55 13.91
CA LEU A 273 -35.18 -15.89 13.32
C LEU A 273 -36.55 -16.32 12.76
N THR A 274 -36.54 -16.86 11.53
CA THR A 274 -37.69 -17.57 10.95
C THR A 274 -37.96 -18.88 11.72
N GLU A 275 -39.11 -19.51 11.46
CA GLU A 275 -39.42 -20.82 12.05
C GLU A 275 -38.38 -21.88 11.68
N ASP A 276 -38.02 -21.99 10.39
CA ASP A 276 -37.00 -22.93 9.90
C ASP A 276 -35.62 -22.66 10.50
N ALA A 277 -35.24 -21.37 10.61
CA ALA A 277 -33.95 -21.00 11.21
C ALA A 277 -33.91 -21.27 12.71
N ALA A 278 -35.00 -21.01 13.43
CA ALA A 278 -35.15 -21.31 14.85
C ALA A 278 -35.04 -22.81 15.13
N GLU A 279 -35.70 -23.64 14.33
CA GLU A 279 -35.58 -25.11 14.40
C GLU A 279 -34.14 -25.55 14.12
N HIS A 280 -33.54 -25.06 13.03
CA HIS A 280 -32.17 -25.42 12.66
C HIS A 280 -31.14 -25.03 13.73
N LEU A 281 -31.23 -23.83 14.29
CA LEU A 281 -30.27 -23.36 15.30
C LEU A 281 -30.61 -23.83 16.73
N ASN A 282 -31.78 -24.46 16.94
CA ASN A 282 -32.36 -24.76 18.25
C ASN A 282 -32.45 -23.50 19.14
N LEU A 283 -33.02 -22.44 18.58
CA LEU A 283 -33.19 -21.13 19.21
C LEU A 283 -34.66 -20.68 19.12
N PRO A 284 -35.11 -19.70 19.94
CA PRO A 284 -36.48 -19.21 19.87
C PRO A 284 -36.81 -18.56 18.53
N VAL A 285 -38.02 -18.82 18.02
CA VAL A 285 -38.58 -18.09 16.87
C VAL A 285 -38.62 -16.60 17.20
N GLY A 286 -38.20 -15.77 16.24
CA GLY A 286 -38.16 -14.32 16.41
C GLY A 286 -36.95 -13.81 17.21
N LEU A 287 -36.00 -14.67 17.61
CA LEU A 287 -34.76 -14.22 18.25
C LEU A 287 -34.08 -13.16 17.38
N PRO A 288 -33.75 -11.96 17.91
CA PRO A 288 -33.08 -10.90 17.17
C PRO A 288 -31.79 -11.33 16.47
N VAL A 289 -31.69 -10.99 15.18
CA VAL A 289 -30.49 -11.16 14.35
C VAL A 289 -29.96 -9.78 13.97
N CYS A 290 -28.71 -9.51 14.34
CA CYS A 290 -28.03 -8.24 14.09
C CYS A 290 -27.08 -8.34 12.90
N GLN A 291 -26.89 -7.23 12.19
CA GLN A 291 -25.99 -7.11 11.05
C GLN A 291 -24.54 -7.19 11.50
N GLY A 292 -23.78 -8.16 11.02
CA GLY A 292 -22.32 -8.20 11.17
C GLY A 292 -21.58 -7.53 10.02
N GLY A 293 -20.35 -7.96 9.78
CA GLY A 293 -19.57 -7.52 8.63
C GLY A 293 -18.36 -8.42 8.36
N PRO A 294 -17.33 -7.87 7.70
CA PRO A 294 -16.08 -8.56 7.46
C PRO A 294 -15.40 -8.95 8.78
N ASP A 295 -15.00 -10.20 8.89
CA ASP A 295 -14.30 -10.81 10.03
C ASP A 295 -13.19 -9.92 10.62
N ALA A 296 -12.29 -9.39 9.78
CA ALA A 296 -11.19 -8.53 10.21
C ALA A 296 -11.68 -7.22 10.86
N PHE A 297 -12.76 -6.63 10.33
CA PHE A 297 -13.28 -5.34 10.78
C PHE A 297 -14.23 -5.48 11.97
N VAL A 298 -14.98 -6.59 12.05
CA VAL A 298 -15.67 -6.98 13.29
C VAL A 298 -14.64 -7.31 14.38
N GLY A 299 -13.52 -7.94 14.02
CA GLY A 299 -12.37 -8.13 14.89
C GLY A 299 -11.80 -6.82 15.43
N MET A 300 -11.75 -5.75 14.63
CA MET A 300 -11.37 -4.41 15.14
C MET A 300 -12.29 -3.95 16.27
N ILE A 301 -13.60 -4.17 16.15
CA ILE A 301 -14.58 -3.87 17.21
C ILE A 301 -14.31 -4.72 18.45
N GLY A 302 -14.07 -6.03 18.28
CA GLY A 302 -13.72 -6.94 19.38
C GLY A 302 -12.39 -6.63 20.08
N LEU A 303 -11.50 -5.89 19.42
CA LEU A 303 -10.25 -5.36 19.99
C LEU A 303 -10.42 -3.96 20.59
N GLY A 304 -11.59 -3.34 20.42
CA GLY A 304 -11.84 -1.95 20.80
C GLY A 304 -11.08 -0.93 19.94
N CYS A 305 -10.64 -1.32 18.75
CA CYS A 305 -9.98 -0.45 17.78
C CYS A 305 -11.04 0.28 16.92
N ILE A 306 -11.66 1.30 17.50
CA ILE A 306 -12.73 2.08 16.86
C ILE A 306 -12.53 3.60 17.00
N TYR A 307 -11.40 4.05 17.55
CA TYR A 307 -11.14 5.47 17.79
C TYR A 307 -10.04 6.00 16.85
N PRO A 308 -10.19 7.21 16.29
CA PRO A 308 -9.15 7.82 15.45
C PRO A 308 -7.78 7.83 16.14
N GLY A 309 -6.72 7.54 15.38
CA GLY A 309 -5.37 7.39 15.92
C GLY A 309 -4.99 5.95 16.25
N GLN A 310 -5.97 5.05 16.35
CA GLN A 310 -5.70 3.65 16.63
C GLN A 310 -5.40 2.86 15.35
N LEU A 311 -4.30 2.11 15.38
CA LEU A 311 -3.94 1.16 14.34
C LEU A 311 -4.20 -0.28 14.82
N CYS A 312 -5.15 -0.97 14.20
CA CYS A 312 -5.31 -2.41 14.38
C CYS A 312 -4.24 -3.14 13.57
N LEU A 313 -3.41 -3.94 14.24
CA LEU A 313 -2.38 -4.77 13.63
C LEU A 313 -2.74 -6.25 13.80
N ILE A 314 -3.34 -6.82 12.75
CA ILE A 314 -3.73 -8.24 12.74
C ILE A 314 -2.57 -9.06 12.19
N THR A 315 -1.98 -9.90 13.03
CA THR A 315 -0.75 -10.63 12.73
C THR A 315 -1.00 -12.11 12.41
N GLY A 316 -0.45 -12.56 11.29
CA GLY A 316 -0.54 -13.95 10.84
C GLY A 316 0.59 -14.29 9.86
N SER A 317 0.29 -15.10 8.84
CA SER A 317 1.20 -15.34 7.71
C SER A 317 1.64 -14.02 7.04
N SER A 318 0.71 -13.06 6.98
CA SER A 318 0.87 -11.64 6.64
C SER A 318 0.45 -10.73 7.80
N HIS A 319 0.75 -9.42 7.74
CA HIS A 319 0.13 -8.43 8.63
C HIS A 319 -0.87 -7.55 7.86
N LEU A 320 -2.01 -7.28 8.48
CA LEU A 320 -2.98 -6.28 8.04
C LEU A 320 -2.94 -5.11 9.02
N HIS A 321 -2.83 -3.90 8.48
CA HIS A 321 -2.74 -2.64 9.21
C HIS A 321 -4.01 -1.85 8.93
N CYS A 322 -4.95 -1.77 9.87
CA CYS A 322 -6.17 -0.98 9.70
C CYS A 322 -6.12 0.23 10.62
N VAL A 323 -5.95 1.44 10.07
CA VAL A 323 -5.91 2.68 10.87
C VAL A 323 -7.26 3.34 10.88
N VAL A 324 -7.78 3.62 12.07
CA VAL A 324 -8.99 4.41 12.25
C VAL A 324 -8.63 5.89 12.12
N SER A 325 -9.37 6.60 11.26
CA SER A 325 -9.09 7.97 10.84
C SER A 325 -10.32 8.85 11.04
N SER A 326 -10.08 10.12 11.39
CA SER A 326 -11.14 11.14 11.49
C SER A 326 -11.56 11.68 10.13
N LEU A 327 -10.70 11.59 9.12
CA LEU A 327 -10.94 12.05 7.75
C LEU A 327 -10.64 10.95 6.72
N PRO A 328 -11.39 10.90 5.61
CA PRO A 328 -11.18 9.93 4.57
C PRO A 328 -10.04 10.34 3.62
N HIS A 329 -8.81 10.40 4.12
CA HIS A 329 -7.66 10.68 3.27
C HIS A 329 -7.41 9.53 2.28
N ARG A 330 -7.08 9.88 1.04
CA ARG A 330 -6.85 8.95 -0.07
C ARG A 330 -5.47 9.26 -0.66
N SER A 331 -4.62 8.24 -0.80
CA SER A 331 -3.26 8.39 -1.31
C SER A 331 -2.82 7.13 -2.04
N ALA A 332 -1.87 7.26 -2.97
CA ALA A 332 -1.21 6.12 -3.59
C ALA A 332 -0.56 5.20 -2.53
N GLY A 333 -0.63 3.89 -2.76
CA GLY A 333 -0.03 2.87 -1.89
C GLY A 333 -0.90 2.43 -0.70
N ILE A 334 -2.07 3.04 -0.52
CA ILE A 334 -3.00 2.77 0.58
C ILE A 334 -4.36 2.36 0.01
N TRP A 335 -5.04 1.47 0.72
CA TRP A 335 -6.42 1.11 0.43
C TRP A 335 -7.36 1.88 1.38
N GLY A 336 -8.45 2.38 0.82
CA GLY A 336 -9.31 3.37 1.46
C GLY A 336 -8.83 4.83 1.23
N ALA A 337 -9.21 5.78 2.09
CA ALA A 337 -10.04 5.57 3.25
C ALA A 337 -11.50 5.22 2.91
N TYR A 338 -11.98 4.14 3.53
CA TYR A 338 -13.36 3.68 3.42
C TYR A 338 -14.23 4.52 4.35
N ARG A 339 -15.17 5.27 3.77
CA ARG A 339 -16.12 6.11 4.51
C ARG A 339 -17.21 5.24 5.14
N GLY A 340 -17.63 5.60 6.35
CA GLY A 340 -18.74 4.93 7.04
C GLY A 340 -18.46 3.47 7.41
N ALA A 341 -17.17 3.11 7.54
CA ALA A 341 -16.71 1.78 7.88
C ALA A 341 -15.58 1.87 8.93
N PRO A 342 -15.45 0.91 9.88
CA PRO A 342 -16.39 -0.19 10.13
C PRO A 342 -17.78 0.26 10.57
N LEU A 343 -17.93 1.49 11.07
CA LEU A 343 -19.21 2.06 11.53
C LEU A 343 -19.47 3.42 10.87
N PRO A 344 -20.74 3.87 10.75
CA PRO A 344 -21.07 5.20 10.28
C PRO A 344 -20.32 6.31 11.04
N GLY A 345 -19.81 7.31 10.31
CA GLY A 345 -19.01 8.40 10.87
C GLY A 345 -17.57 8.03 11.22
N ILE A 346 -17.18 6.77 11.07
CA ILE A 346 -15.79 6.31 11.18
C ILE A 346 -15.24 6.12 9.76
N ASN A 347 -13.98 6.51 9.58
CA ASN A 347 -13.22 6.20 8.38
C ASN A 347 -12.06 5.30 8.77
N PHE A 348 -11.67 4.39 7.89
CA PHE A 348 -10.42 3.67 8.09
C PHE A 348 -9.68 3.46 6.77
N ALA A 349 -8.37 3.32 6.88
CA ALA A 349 -7.50 2.98 5.76
C ALA A 349 -6.71 1.71 6.09
N GLU A 350 -6.32 1.01 5.03
CA GLU A 350 -5.64 -0.27 5.12
C GLU A 350 -4.25 -0.20 4.51
N GLY A 351 -3.31 -0.82 5.21
CA GLY A 351 -1.99 -1.20 4.72
C GLY A 351 -1.77 -2.71 4.85
N GLY A 352 -0.94 -3.26 3.96
CA GLY A 352 -0.63 -4.69 3.95
C GLY A 352 0.86 -4.96 3.98
N GLN A 353 1.26 -5.97 4.73
CA GLN A 353 2.61 -6.54 4.69
C GLN A 353 2.51 -8.02 4.35
N SER A 354 3.04 -8.42 3.20
CA SER A 354 2.71 -9.73 2.58
C SER A 354 3.35 -10.92 3.27
N SER A 355 4.59 -10.79 3.75
CA SER A 355 5.38 -11.92 4.23
C SER A 355 5.93 -11.62 5.63
N THR A 356 5.30 -12.20 6.66
CA THR A 356 5.61 -11.91 8.06
C THR A 356 5.72 -13.18 8.91
N GLY A 357 4.62 -13.76 9.39
CA GLY A 357 4.68 -15.05 10.07
C GLY A 357 5.10 -16.16 9.12
N SER A 358 4.82 -16.01 7.83
CA SER A 358 5.28 -16.92 6.78
C SER A 358 6.81 -16.94 6.65
N ILE A 359 7.50 -15.81 6.81
CA ILE A 359 8.97 -15.79 6.79
C ILE A 359 9.55 -16.42 8.05
N MET A 360 8.90 -16.27 9.21
CA MET A 360 9.32 -16.93 10.44
C MET A 360 9.14 -18.45 10.34
N PHE A 361 8.02 -18.91 9.79
CA PHE A 361 7.80 -20.33 9.51
C PHE A 361 8.84 -20.89 8.52
N TRP A 362 9.09 -20.16 7.42
CA TRP A 362 10.11 -20.53 6.44
C TRP A 362 11.52 -20.57 7.05
N ALA A 363 11.86 -19.60 7.90
CA ALA A 363 13.16 -19.53 8.56
C ALA A 363 13.41 -20.76 9.46
N ARG A 364 12.41 -21.25 10.19
CA ARG A 364 12.55 -22.48 10.99
C ARG A 364 12.96 -23.67 10.13
N LYS A 365 12.34 -23.82 8.96
CA LYS A 365 12.68 -24.88 8.01
C LYS A 365 14.11 -24.76 7.48
N VAL A 366 14.50 -23.58 7.00
CA VAL A 366 15.83 -23.39 6.39
C VAL A 366 16.96 -23.47 7.43
N LEU A 367 16.69 -23.12 8.68
CA LEU A 367 17.65 -23.23 9.79
C LEU A 367 17.70 -24.62 10.42
N GLY A 368 16.89 -25.59 9.94
CA GLY A 368 16.79 -26.93 10.55
C GLY A 368 16.26 -26.89 11.99
N ALA A 369 15.39 -25.93 12.29
CA ALA A 369 14.83 -25.64 13.61
C ALA A 369 13.32 -25.96 13.70
N GLU A 370 12.84 -26.90 12.88
CA GLU A 370 11.44 -27.33 12.84
C GLU A 370 10.96 -27.97 14.15
N GLU A 371 11.86 -28.67 14.83
CA GLU A 371 11.61 -29.29 16.15
C GLU A 371 11.88 -28.35 17.33
N VAL A 372 12.42 -27.15 17.07
CA VAL A 372 12.70 -26.15 18.11
C VAL A 372 11.49 -25.24 18.24
N ASP A 373 10.94 -25.11 19.44
CA ASP A 373 9.80 -24.21 19.68
C ASP A 373 10.19 -22.73 19.50
N TYR A 374 9.17 -21.90 19.22
CA TYR A 374 9.35 -20.46 19.01
C TYR A 374 9.93 -19.76 20.25
N ALA A 375 9.57 -20.19 21.46
CA ALA A 375 10.04 -19.55 22.70
C ALA A 375 11.56 -19.70 22.89
N THR A 376 12.12 -20.83 22.48
CA THR A 376 13.55 -21.10 22.52
C THR A 376 14.29 -20.22 21.51
N LEU A 377 13.76 -20.12 20.27
CA LEU A 377 14.33 -19.25 19.24
C LEU A 377 14.29 -17.77 19.66
N ASP A 378 13.19 -17.34 20.27
CA ASP A 378 13.03 -15.99 20.82
C ASP A 378 14.04 -15.73 21.96
N SER A 379 14.23 -16.68 22.89
CA SER A 379 15.21 -16.55 23.97
C SER A 379 16.66 -16.52 23.48
N GLU A 380 16.97 -17.21 22.37
CA GLU A 380 18.26 -17.11 21.71
C GLU A 380 18.44 -15.74 21.04
N ALA A 381 17.41 -15.26 20.32
CA ALA A 381 17.43 -13.95 19.66
C ALA A 381 17.47 -12.77 20.63
N GLU A 382 16.86 -12.88 21.81
CA GLU A 382 16.85 -11.84 22.85
C GLU A 382 18.28 -11.46 23.29
N LYS A 383 19.23 -12.41 23.22
CA LYS A 383 20.64 -12.22 23.60
C LYS A 383 21.46 -11.45 22.55
N ILE A 384 20.96 -11.32 21.33
CA ILE A 384 21.62 -10.59 20.25
C ILE A 384 21.26 -9.11 20.39
N PRO A 385 22.17 -8.15 20.18
CA PRO A 385 21.81 -6.72 20.25
C PRO A 385 20.94 -6.29 19.05
N PRO A 386 20.21 -5.15 19.14
CA PRO A 386 19.55 -4.53 17.99
C PRO A 386 20.48 -4.37 16.78
N GLY A 387 19.95 -4.58 15.57
CA GLY A 387 20.73 -4.50 14.34
C GLY A 387 21.61 -5.74 14.08
N CYS A 388 21.44 -6.78 14.90
CA CYS A 388 21.96 -8.12 14.69
C CYS A 388 23.46 -8.19 14.34
N GLU A 389 24.28 -7.34 14.99
CA GLU A 389 25.73 -7.24 14.75
C GLU A 389 26.11 -6.96 13.28
N GLY A 390 25.24 -6.26 12.55
CA GLY A 390 25.44 -5.89 11.15
C GLY A 390 24.67 -6.76 10.14
N LEU A 391 23.90 -7.74 10.60
CA LEU A 391 23.03 -8.55 9.76
C LEU A 391 21.68 -7.86 9.51
N VAL A 392 21.31 -7.69 8.24
CA VAL A 392 20.05 -7.06 7.84
C VAL A 392 19.26 -8.01 6.95
N ALA A 393 17.98 -8.24 7.28
CA ALA A 393 17.06 -8.96 6.43
C ALA A 393 16.06 -8.01 5.76
N LEU A 394 15.58 -8.38 4.58
CA LEU A 394 14.38 -7.80 3.96
C LEU A 394 13.28 -8.87 3.94
N GLU A 395 12.13 -8.49 4.44
CA GLU A 395 10.92 -9.29 4.62
C GLU A 395 10.09 -9.47 3.35
N THR A 396 10.36 -8.75 2.26
CA THR A 396 9.58 -8.71 1.00
C THR A 396 9.60 -10.01 0.14
N PHE A 397 9.57 -11.19 0.76
CA PHE A 397 9.63 -12.51 0.10
C PHE A 397 8.55 -12.71 -0.98
N GLN A 398 7.36 -12.13 -0.80
CA GLN A 398 6.24 -12.16 -1.74
C GLN A 398 5.90 -10.75 -2.29
N GLY A 399 6.91 -9.87 -2.42
CA GLY A 399 6.70 -8.47 -2.80
C GLY A 399 6.35 -7.57 -1.61
N SER A 400 6.25 -6.26 -1.88
CA SER A 400 5.74 -5.25 -0.95
C SER A 400 4.33 -4.81 -1.35
N ARG A 401 3.43 -4.65 -0.38
CA ARG A 401 2.08 -4.09 -0.59
C ARG A 401 2.08 -2.62 -0.21
N THR A 402 2.21 -2.30 1.07
CA THR A 402 2.24 -0.92 1.57
C THR A 402 3.63 -0.61 2.15
N PRO A 403 4.20 0.59 1.89
CA PRO A 403 3.68 1.67 1.04
C PRO A 403 4.07 1.58 -0.45
N GLU A 404 5.00 0.70 -0.85
CA GLU A 404 5.62 0.78 -2.18
C GLU A 404 4.81 0.14 -3.32
N THR A 405 3.85 -0.75 -3.04
CA THR A 405 3.09 -1.52 -4.05
C THR A 405 4.00 -2.17 -5.10
N ASP A 406 4.97 -2.96 -4.64
CA ASP A 406 6.04 -3.53 -5.47
C ASP A 406 5.98 -5.07 -5.47
N ALA A 407 5.28 -5.65 -6.45
CA ALA A 407 5.16 -7.10 -6.62
C ALA A 407 6.48 -7.80 -7.00
N LEU A 408 7.49 -7.05 -7.46
CA LEU A 408 8.79 -7.59 -7.87
C LEU A 408 9.82 -7.55 -6.75
N ALA A 409 9.54 -6.90 -5.62
CA ALA A 409 10.41 -6.95 -4.46
C ALA A 409 10.58 -8.39 -3.95
N ARG A 410 11.79 -8.73 -3.52
CA ARG A 410 12.20 -10.05 -3.01
C ARG A 410 13.04 -9.85 -1.76
N GLY A 411 12.83 -10.74 -0.80
CA GLY A 411 13.59 -10.79 0.44
C GLY A 411 15.08 -11.02 0.21
N ALA A 412 15.87 -10.53 1.16
CA ALA A 412 17.33 -10.57 1.13
C ALA A 412 17.87 -10.77 2.55
N LEU A 413 19.09 -11.28 2.65
CA LEU A 413 19.86 -11.33 3.89
C LEU A 413 21.27 -10.82 3.58
N LEU A 414 21.66 -9.72 4.22
CA LEU A 414 22.86 -8.95 3.89
C LEU A 414 23.71 -8.74 5.14
N GLY A 415 25.04 -8.71 4.98
CA GLY A 415 25.97 -8.51 6.09
C GLY A 415 26.44 -9.79 6.78
N LEU A 416 26.22 -10.96 6.19
CA LEU A 416 26.68 -12.24 6.75
C LEU A 416 28.20 -12.28 6.95
N SER A 417 28.62 -12.42 8.21
CA SER A 417 29.92 -12.91 8.66
C SER A 417 29.84 -14.33 9.23
N LEU A 418 30.99 -14.98 9.43
CA LEU A 418 31.09 -16.31 10.05
C LEU A 418 30.78 -16.33 11.56
N SER A 419 30.63 -15.17 12.22
CA SER A 419 30.24 -15.11 13.63
C SER A 419 28.73 -15.23 13.85
N HIS A 420 27.92 -14.97 12.83
CA HIS A 420 26.47 -15.06 12.96
C HIS A 420 26.00 -16.49 13.18
N THR A 421 24.97 -16.60 13.99
CA THR A 421 24.32 -17.86 14.37
C THR A 421 22.86 -17.86 13.90
N ARG A 422 22.16 -18.98 14.08
CA ARG A 422 20.72 -19.05 13.83
C ARG A 422 19.93 -17.99 14.61
N ALA A 423 20.40 -17.62 15.81
CA ALA A 423 19.78 -16.59 16.65
C ALA A 423 19.82 -15.21 15.99
N HIS A 424 20.92 -14.88 15.31
CA HIS A 424 21.06 -13.65 14.54
C HIS A 424 20.10 -13.61 13.36
N ILE A 425 20.02 -14.72 12.61
CA ILE A 425 19.12 -14.82 11.45
C ILE A 425 17.66 -14.73 11.90
N TRP A 426 17.30 -15.42 13.00
CA TRP A 426 15.96 -15.35 13.59
C TRP A 426 15.59 -13.91 13.97
N ARG A 427 16.47 -13.25 14.73
CA ARG A 427 16.27 -11.85 15.15
C ARG A 427 16.19 -10.90 13.95
N ALA A 428 17.06 -11.07 12.95
CA ALA A 428 17.07 -10.21 11.76
C ALA A 428 15.75 -10.29 11.00
N PHE A 429 15.11 -11.46 10.93
CA PHE A 429 13.76 -11.57 10.36
C PHE A 429 12.68 -10.92 11.24
N MET A 430 12.76 -11.06 12.57
CA MET A 430 11.85 -10.35 13.47
C MET A 430 11.97 -8.83 13.31
N GLU A 431 13.20 -8.30 13.27
CA GLU A 431 13.50 -6.89 13.08
C GLU A 431 13.01 -6.41 11.71
N ALA A 432 13.24 -7.17 10.64
CA ALA A 432 12.76 -6.85 9.29
C ALA A 432 11.23 -6.73 9.23
N VAL A 433 10.49 -7.62 9.90
CA VAL A 433 9.02 -7.50 9.96
C VAL A 433 8.62 -6.21 10.68
N CYS A 434 9.21 -5.91 11.82
CA CYS A 434 8.94 -4.68 12.57
C CYS A 434 9.30 -3.42 11.77
N TYR A 435 10.39 -3.45 10.99
CA TYR A 435 10.76 -2.36 10.09
C TYR A 435 9.77 -2.19 8.94
N GLY A 436 9.25 -3.29 8.37
CA GLY A 436 8.16 -3.23 7.40
C GLY A 436 6.87 -2.65 7.97
N THR A 437 6.52 -3.02 9.22
CA THR A 437 5.40 -2.41 9.96
C THR A 437 5.63 -0.91 10.17
N ARG A 438 6.84 -0.49 10.56
CA ARG A 438 7.19 0.94 10.63
C ARG A 438 7.05 1.64 9.29
N GLY A 439 7.49 1.03 8.19
CA GLY A 439 7.29 1.55 6.83
C GLY A 439 5.81 1.75 6.49
N CYS A 440 4.95 0.80 6.88
CA CYS A 440 3.49 0.92 6.74
C CYS A 440 2.95 2.10 7.57
N VAL A 441 3.34 2.21 8.84
CA VAL A 441 2.93 3.31 9.74
C VAL A 441 3.34 4.67 9.16
N GLU A 442 4.61 4.82 8.78
CA GLU A 442 5.11 6.06 8.17
C GLU A 442 4.40 6.39 6.85
N GLY A 443 4.04 5.36 6.06
CA GLY A 443 3.24 5.51 4.84
C GLY A 443 1.84 6.04 5.12
N LEU A 444 1.14 5.46 6.10
CA LEU A 444 -0.19 5.89 6.54
C LEU A 444 -0.15 7.32 7.11
N GLU A 445 0.84 7.64 7.94
CA GLU A 445 1.02 9.00 8.49
C GLU A 445 1.30 10.03 7.39
N LYS A 446 2.14 9.71 6.40
CA LYS A 446 2.39 10.59 5.24
C LYS A 446 1.13 10.84 4.41
N ALA A 447 0.21 9.88 4.38
CA ALA A 447 -1.09 10.03 3.72
C ALA A 447 -2.12 10.81 4.54
N GLY A 448 -1.80 11.20 5.79
CA GLY A 448 -2.66 11.99 6.66
C GLY A 448 -3.39 11.18 7.73
N HIS A 449 -3.12 9.88 7.87
CA HIS A 449 -3.71 9.05 8.93
C HIS A 449 -2.82 9.05 10.17
N ALA A 450 -3.28 9.67 11.26
CA ALA A 450 -2.55 9.62 12.52
C ALA A 450 -2.50 8.18 13.06
N CYS A 451 -1.31 7.72 13.45
CA CYS A 451 -1.09 6.45 14.13
C CYS A 451 -0.49 6.75 15.51
N GLU A 452 -1.30 6.72 16.56
CA GLU A 452 -0.90 7.06 17.94
C GLU A 452 -0.57 5.82 18.78
N GLU A 453 -1.29 4.71 18.56
CA GLU A 453 -1.06 3.43 19.22
C GLU A 453 -1.40 2.26 18.31
N ILE A 454 -0.83 1.09 18.61
CA ILE A 454 -1.04 -0.15 17.88
C ILE A 454 -1.80 -1.14 18.75
N ILE A 455 -3.01 -1.53 18.35
CA ILE A 455 -3.73 -2.65 18.97
C ILE A 455 -3.42 -3.91 18.17
N ILE A 456 -2.64 -4.80 18.77
CA ILE A 456 -2.09 -5.97 18.08
C ILE A 456 -2.87 -7.24 18.44
N ALA A 457 -3.16 -8.05 17.42
CA ALA A 457 -3.84 -9.32 17.54
C ALA A 457 -3.15 -10.42 16.72
N GLY A 458 -3.51 -11.68 16.97
CA GLY A 458 -2.99 -12.82 16.22
C GLY A 458 -1.66 -13.37 16.72
N GLY A 459 -0.93 -14.05 15.84
CA GLY A 459 0.19 -14.93 16.23
C GLY A 459 1.36 -14.25 16.93
N ALA A 460 1.65 -12.99 16.60
CA ALA A 460 2.77 -12.23 17.17
C ALA A 460 2.60 -11.97 18.68
N THR A 461 1.36 -11.93 19.17
CA THR A 461 1.03 -11.66 20.59
C THR A 461 1.59 -12.71 21.56
N ARG A 462 2.01 -13.87 21.06
CA ARG A 462 2.65 -14.94 21.85
C ARG A 462 4.12 -14.67 22.19
N SER A 463 4.77 -13.75 21.49
CA SER A 463 6.18 -13.41 21.69
C SER A 463 6.32 -12.06 22.40
N LYS A 464 6.81 -12.08 23.64
CA LYS A 464 7.09 -10.84 24.40
C LYS A 464 8.18 -10.00 23.74
N LEU A 465 9.23 -10.66 23.23
CA LEU A 465 10.31 -10.01 22.50
C LEU A 465 9.76 -9.28 21.28
N TRP A 466 8.88 -9.94 20.51
CA TRP A 466 8.36 -9.35 19.28
C TRP A 466 7.38 -8.20 19.55
N LEU A 467 6.58 -8.29 20.61
CA LEU A 467 5.73 -7.19 21.07
C LEU A 467 6.56 -5.95 21.44
N GLN A 468 7.62 -6.12 22.23
CA GLN A 468 8.52 -5.02 22.58
C GLN A 468 9.22 -4.45 21.35
N MET A 469 9.67 -5.31 20.42
CA MET A 469 10.31 -4.87 19.19
C MET A 469 9.39 -4.07 18.27
N HIS A 470 8.10 -4.43 18.14
CA HIS A 470 7.13 -3.61 17.43
C HIS A 470 7.03 -2.22 18.08
N ALA A 471 6.92 -2.15 19.42
CA ALA A 471 6.83 -0.88 20.13
C ALA A 471 8.09 -0.02 19.93
N ASP A 472 9.27 -0.61 20.10
CA ASP A 472 10.55 0.09 19.99
C ASP A 472 10.83 0.58 18.56
N VAL A 473 10.59 -0.27 17.56
CA VAL A 473 10.89 0.05 16.14
C VAL A 473 9.93 1.11 15.61
N THR A 474 8.63 1.00 15.91
CA THR A 474 7.62 1.98 15.47
C THR A 474 7.61 3.26 16.32
N GLY A 475 8.13 3.20 17.55
CA GLY A 475 8.03 4.27 18.52
C GLY A 475 6.59 4.49 19.03
N LYS A 476 5.71 3.50 18.90
CA LYS A 476 4.30 3.57 19.31
C LYS A 476 3.99 2.55 20.42
N PRO A 477 3.12 2.88 21.39
CA PRO A 477 2.63 1.91 22.35
C PRO A 477 1.89 0.76 21.66
N VAL A 478 2.12 -0.47 22.13
CA VAL A 478 1.48 -1.70 21.63
C VAL A 478 0.54 -2.26 22.69
N VAL A 479 -0.73 -2.44 22.36
CA VAL A 479 -1.79 -2.91 23.25
C VAL A 479 -2.24 -4.30 22.84
N VAL A 480 -2.32 -5.22 23.81
CA VAL A 480 -2.82 -6.58 23.62
C VAL A 480 -4.09 -6.76 24.44
N CYS A 481 -5.17 -7.20 23.81
CA CYS A 481 -6.45 -7.50 24.46
C CYS A 481 -6.43 -8.88 25.15
N GLU A 482 -7.27 -9.08 26.16
CA GLU A 482 -7.40 -10.35 26.88
C GLU A 482 -8.06 -11.44 26.04
N ASN A 483 -9.13 -11.09 25.32
CA ASN A 483 -9.79 -12.02 24.41
C ASN A 483 -9.02 -12.12 23.10
N SER A 484 -8.43 -13.28 22.85
CA SER A 484 -7.72 -13.60 21.61
C SER A 484 -8.65 -13.90 20.43
N GLU A 485 -9.94 -14.17 20.67
CA GLU A 485 -10.95 -14.42 19.63
C GLU A 485 -11.72 -13.12 19.32
N ALA A 486 -11.02 -12.17 18.71
CA ALA A 486 -11.53 -10.84 18.45
C ALA A 486 -12.82 -10.80 17.58
N PRO A 487 -12.95 -11.55 16.47
CA PRO A 487 -14.18 -11.52 15.67
C PRO A 487 -15.41 -11.98 16.45
N LEU A 488 -15.31 -13.11 17.19
CA LEU A 488 -16.39 -13.61 18.05
C LEU A 488 -16.87 -12.56 19.08
N LEU A 489 -15.93 -11.87 19.73
CA LEU A 489 -16.28 -10.80 20.69
C LEU A 489 -16.87 -9.57 19.98
N GLY A 490 -16.35 -9.20 18.80
CA GLY A 490 -16.90 -8.14 17.97
C GLY A 490 -18.35 -8.41 17.57
N SER A 491 -18.64 -9.63 17.11
CA SER A 491 -20.00 -10.07 16.79
C SER A 491 -20.91 -10.01 18.03
N ALA A 492 -20.43 -10.44 19.20
CA ALA A 492 -21.18 -10.32 20.45
C ALA A 492 -21.45 -8.86 20.87
N ILE A 493 -20.48 -7.96 20.69
CA ILE A 493 -20.64 -6.52 20.92
C ILE A 493 -21.74 -5.94 20.02
N LEU A 494 -21.71 -6.30 18.73
CA LEU A 494 -22.72 -5.87 17.75
C LEU A 494 -24.11 -6.42 18.09
N ALA A 495 -24.20 -7.69 18.50
CA ALA A 495 -25.45 -8.28 18.96
C ALA A 495 -25.99 -7.56 20.20
N SER A 496 -25.13 -7.32 21.20
CA SER A 496 -25.50 -6.66 22.46
C SER A 496 -26.02 -5.22 22.25
N TYR A 497 -25.38 -4.47 21.35
CA TYR A 497 -25.89 -3.17 20.90
C TYR A 497 -27.24 -3.29 20.17
N GLY A 498 -27.35 -4.21 19.20
CA GLY A 498 -28.55 -4.34 18.38
C GLY A 498 -29.80 -4.80 19.16
N VAL A 499 -29.63 -5.52 20.26
CA VAL A 499 -30.72 -5.88 21.18
C VAL A 499 -30.97 -4.82 22.26
N GLY A 500 -30.17 -3.76 22.31
CA GLY A 500 -30.35 -2.62 23.22
C GLY A 500 -29.84 -2.82 24.64
N VAL A 501 -28.94 -3.79 24.89
CA VAL A 501 -28.25 -3.93 26.19
C VAL A 501 -27.31 -2.75 26.41
N HIS A 502 -26.60 -2.34 25.36
CA HIS A 502 -25.79 -1.11 25.36
C HIS A 502 -26.40 -0.06 24.42
N GLY A 503 -26.39 1.21 24.85
CA GLY A 503 -26.98 2.31 24.07
C GLY A 503 -26.21 2.69 22.81
N CYS A 504 -24.90 2.39 22.76
CA CYS A 504 -24.08 2.55 21.57
C CYS A 504 -22.93 1.54 21.54
N ILE A 505 -22.33 1.30 20.37
CA ILE A 505 -21.22 0.35 20.19
C ILE A 505 -19.98 0.76 21.01
N SER A 506 -19.72 2.06 21.16
CA SER A 506 -18.61 2.57 21.99
C SER A 506 -18.76 2.18 23.46
N ASP A 507 -19.98 2.19 24.00
CA ASP A 507 -20.24 1.77 25.37
C ASP A 507 -20.13 0.25 25.53
N ALA A 508 -20.63 -0.51 24.55
CA ALA A 508 -20.46 -1.96 24.50
C ALA A 508 -18.97 -2.35 24.44
N VAL A 509 -18.16 -1.68 23.62
CA VAL A 509 -16.71 -1.90 23.56
C VAL A 509 -16.05 -1.65 24.92
N LYS A 510 -16.33 -0.53 25.60
CA LYS A 510 -15.78 -0.25 26.94
C LYS A 510 -16.22 -1.29 27.96
N ALA A 511 -17.46 -1.76 27.87
CA ALA A 511 -18.02 -2.73 28.79
C ALA A 511 -17.49 -4.16 28.57
N MET A 512 -17.21 -4.55 27.32
CA MET A 512 -16.94 -5.94 26.94
C MET A 512 -15.47 -6.22 26.57
N VAL A 513 -14.69 -5.21 26.16
CA VAL A 513 -13.27 -5.38 25.82
C VAL A 513 -12.39 -5.17 27.05
N ARG A 514 -11.37 -6.02 27.22
CA ARG A 514 -10.39 -5.93 28.30
C ARG A 514 -8.97 -5.89 27.74
N THR A 515 -8.17 -4.96 28.25
CA THR A 515 -6.73 -4.89 27.94
C THR A 515 -5.98 -5.85 28.85
N LYS A 516 -5.20 -6.75 28.25
CA LYS A 516 -4.33 -7.69 28.97
C LYS A 516 -3.00 -7.05 29.33
N MET A 517 -2.40 -6.34 28.38
CA MET A 517 -1.12 -5.66 28.58
C MET A 517 -0.95 -4.51 27.59
N ARG A 518 -0.15 -3.54 28.02
CA ARG A 518 0.33 -2.42 27.20
C ARG A 518 1.85 -2.41 27.28
N VAL A 519 2.50 -2.37 26.13
CA VAL A 519 3.95 -2.37 25.96
C VAL A 519 4.35 -0.99 25.46
N GLU A 520 5.13 -0.28 26.26
CA GLU A 520 5.63 1.05 25.91
C GLU A 520 6.96 0.94 25.16
N PRO A 521 7.24 1.84 24.20
CA PRO A 521 8.56 1.93 23.58
C PRO A 521 9.64 2.19 24.63
N SER A 522 10.73 1.44 24.56
CA SER A 522 11.91 1.63 25.39
C SER A 522 12.57 2.97 25.09
N SER A 523 12.85 3.75 26.13
CA SER A 523 13.60 5.01 26.02
C SER A 523 15.04 4.83 25.53
N GLU A 524 15.59 3.61 25.67
CA GLU A 524 16.95 3.26 25.26
C GLU A 524 16.98 2.66 23.85
N LEU A 525 16.13 1.67 23.58
CA LEU A 525 16.18 0.90 22.33
C LEU A 525 15.46 1.57 21.16
N SER A 526 14.39 2.33 21.42
CA SER A 526 13.61 2.96 20.33
C SER A 526 14.43 3.98 19.52
N PRO A 527 15.26 4.85 20.14
CA PRO A 527 16.20 5.69 19.40
C PRO A 527 17.23 4.90 18.58
N GLU A 528 17.73 3.77 19.11
CA GLU A 528 18.68 2.90 18.42
C GLU A 528 18.05 2.28 17.17
N TYR A 529 16.87 1.66 17.29
CA TYR A 529 16.14 1.11 16.15
C TYR A 529 15.79 2.18 15.12
N THR A 530 15.47 3.41 15.55
CA THR A 530 15.24 4.54 14.65
C THR A 530 16.48 4.89 13.84
N ASN A 531 17.65 4.92 14.48
CA ASN A 531 18.91 5.13 13.77
C ASN A 531 19.20 4.00 12.79
N LEU A 532 19.02 2.74 13.18
CA LEU A 532 19.23 1.58 12.30
C LEU A 532 18.30 1.59 11.08
N TYR A 533 17.01 1.92 11.29
CA TYR A 533 16.04 2.01 10.21
C TYR A 533 16.40 3.09 9.18
N ASN A 534 16.71 4.30 9.67
CA ASN A 534 17.02 5.45 8.82
C ASN A 534 18.38 5.35 8.12
N SER A 535 19.39 4.83 8.83
CA SER A 535 20.76 4.80 8.32
C SER A 535 21.08 3.56 7.48
N ILE A 536 20.41 2.44 7.73
CA ILE A 536 20.71 1.14 7.12
C ILE A 536 19.50 0.55 6.41
N TYR A 537 18.43 0.16 7.14
CA TYR A 537 17.34 -0.67 6.57
C TYR A 537 16.69 -0.03 5.33
N SER A 538 16.26 1.22 5.46
CA SER A 538 15.61 1.97 4.37
C SER A 538 16.50 2.10 3.13
N LYS A 539 17.81 2.32 3.32
CA LYS A 539 18.78 2.40 2.21
C LYS A 539 19.05 1.06 1.57
N VAL A 540 19.12 -0.01 2.37
CA VAL A 540 19.29 -1.37 1.87
C VAL A 540 18.15 -1.72 0.91
N GLY A 541 16.89 -1.48 1.31
CA GLY A 541 15.72 -1.71 0.44
C GLY A 541 15.82 -0.95 -0.89
N GLN A 542 16.24 0.31 -0.88
CA GLN A 542 16.42 1.12 -2.09
C GLN A 542 17.55 0.58 -2.99
N CYS A 543 18.70 0.24 -2.40
CA CYS A 543 19.87 -0.23 -3.14
C CYS A 543 19.65 -1.59 -3.81
N VAL A 544 18.94 -2.51 -3.16
CA VAL A 544 18.72 -3.84 -3.74
C VAL A 544 17.58 -3.91 -4.73
N LYS A 545 16.68 -2.91 -4.74
CA LYS A 545 15.45 -2.94 -5.54
C LYS A 545 15.68 -3.29 -7.03
N PRO A 546 16.65 -2.69 -7.75
CA PRO A 546 16.88 -3.03 -9.17
C PRO A 546 17.28 -4.49 -9.37
N ILE A 547 18.17 -5.00 -8.50
CA ILE A 547 18.65 -6.39 -8.53
C ILE A 547 17.51 -7.35 -8.14
N SER A 548 16.72 -6.97 -7.14
CA SER A 548 15.54 -7.71 -6.69
C SER A 548 14.53 -7.91 -7.83
N HIS A 549 14.27 -6.86 -8.61
CA HIS A 549 13.40 -6.91 -9.78
C HIS A 549 13.96 -7.80 -10.88
N ALA A 550 15.25 -7.69 -11.18
CA ALA A 550 15.92 -8.56 -12.15
C ALA A 550 15.83 -10.05 -11.74
N ILE A 551 16.10 -10.37 -10.46
CA ILE A 551 15.98 -11.72 -9.91
C ILE A 551 14.53 -12.23 -10.01
N ALA A 552 13.53 -11.38 -9.73
CA ALA A 552 12.13 -11.76 -9.80
C ALA A 552 11.72 -12.17 -11.22
N ARG A 553 12.23 -11.48 -12.27
CA ARG A 553 11.93 -11.76 -13.68
C ARG A 553 12.52 -13.11 -14.16
N LEU A 554 13.67 -13.52 -13.64
CA LEU A 554 14.26 -14.84 -13.94
C LEU A 554 13.31 -16.01 -13.61
N ARG A 555 12.47 -15.87 -12.58
CA ARG A 555 11.50 -16.92 -12.20
C ARG A 555 10.32 -17.03 -13.17
N GLY A 556 10.07 -16.02 -14.00
CA GLY A 556 9.01 -16.00 -15.01
C GLY A 556 9.35 -16.74 -16.30
N GLY A 557 10.53 -17.36 -16.41
CA GLY A 557 10.99 -18.02 -17.64
C GLY A 557 11.63 -17.07 -18.66
N ASP A 558 11.84 -15.81 -18.28
CA ASP A 558 12.56 -14.83 -19.10
C ASP A 558 14.07 -15.05 -18.94
N SER A 559 14.70 -15.68 -19.93
CA SER A 559 16.12 -16.08 -19.91
C SER A 559 17.09 -14.97 -20.31
N SER A 560 16.61 -13.74 -20.53
CA SER A 560 17.48 -12.60 -20.74
C SER A 560 18.20 -12.28 -19.42
N TYR A 561 19.50 -12.56 -19.37
CA TYR A 561 20.36 -12.00 -18.34
C TYR A 561 20.37 -10.48 -18.52
N ALA A 562 19.43 -9.79 -17.87
CA ALA A 562 19.43 -8.34 -17.83
C ALA A 562 20.76 -7.89 -17.23
N SER A 563 21.68 -7.43 -18.08
CA SER A 563 22.89 -6.79 -17.62
C SER A 563 22.48 -5.56 -16.82
N VAL A 564 23.22 -5.24 -15.76
CA VAL A 564 22.94 -4.15 -14.81
C VAL A 564 22.81 -2.76 -15.50
N SER A 565 23.02 -2.67 -16.81
CA SER A 565 22.82 -1.47 -17.64
C SER A 565 21.40 -1.18 -18.12
N GLU A 566 20.38 -1.98 -17.76
CA GLU A 566 18.95 -1.69 -18.08
C GLU A 566 18.30 -0.71 -17.07
N ILE A 567 19.05 0.26 -16.55
CA ILE A 567 18.48 1.36 -15.77
C ILE A 567 18.03 2.42 -16.78
N ALA A 568 16.74 2.74 -16.77
CA ALA A 568 16.21 3.81 -17.61
C ALA A 568 16.99 5.12 -17.39
N PRO A 569 17.30 5.87 -18.45
CA PRO A 569 18.03 7.14 -18.34
C PRO A 569 17.40 8.09 -17.33
N ILE A 570 18.25 8.79 -16.59
CA ILE A 570 17.81 9.85 -15.70
C ILE A 570 17.43 11.07 -16.54
N ILE A 571 16.21 11.58 -16.33
CA ILE A 571 15.79 12.83 -16.94
C ILE A 571 16.30 13.99 -16.08
N SER A 572 17.15 14.83 -16.65
CA SER A 572 17.74 16.01 -16.00
C SER A 572 17.16 17.29 -16.63
N PRO A 573 16.25 18.01 -15.95
CA PRO A 573 15.71 19.26 -16.48
C PRO A 573 16.81 20.32 -16.61
N SER A 574 16.99 20.86 -17.82
CA SER A 574 17.89 22.03 -18.01
C SER A 574 17.18 23.30 -17.58
N LEU A 575 17.72 23.95 -16.55
CA LEU A 575 17.18 25.19 -16.00
C LEU A 575 17.30 26.37 -16.97
N LEU A 576 18.08 26.24 -18.05
CA LEU A 576 18.17 27.26 -19.09
C LEU A 576 16.81 27.55 -19.76
N ALA A 577 15.87 26.58 -19.72
CA ALA A 577 14.56 26.71 -20.32
C ALA A 577 13.46 27.21 -19.37
N CYS A 578 13.79 27.48 -18.10
CA CYS A 578 12.82 27.90 -17.09
C CYS A 578 12.50 29.40 -17.16
N ASP A 579 11.50 29.84 -16.38
CA ASP A 579 11.24 31.26 -16.17
C ASP A 579 12.22 31.84 -15.15
N PHE A 580 13.22 32.59 -15.64
CA PHE A 580 14.27 33.18 -14.80
C PHE A 580 13.72 34.20 -13.81
N ALA A 581 12.58 34.85 -14.10
CA ALA A 581 11.94 35.78 -13.18
C ALA A 581 11.35 35.06 -11.95
N ASN A 582 11.16 33.74 -12.04
CA ASN A 582 10.59 32.90 -10.98
C ASN A 582 11.43 31.65 -10.67
N MET A 583 12.74 31.78 -10.79
CA MET A 583 13.72 30.68 -10.67
C MET A 583 13.49 29.77 -9.45
N LYS A 584 13.21 30.35 -8.27
CA LYS A 584 12.95 29.58 -7.05
C LYS A 584 11.75 28.63 -7.21
N ALA A 585 10.65 29.13 -7.77
CA ALA A 585 9.47 28.29 -7.99
C ALA A 585 9.74 27.22 -9.05
N GLU A 586 10.49 27.56 -10.10
CA GLU A 586 10.87 26.62 -11.16
C GLU A 586 11.75 25.47 -10.64
N VAL A 587 12.74 25.76 -9.79
CA VAL A 587 13.56 24.73 -9.13
C VAL A 587 12.69 23.85 -8.24
N LEU A 588 11.81 24.43 -7.43
CA LEU A 588 10.89 23.66 -6.58
C LEU A 588 9.90 22.80 -7.39
N ARG A 589 9.46 23.28 -8.57
CA ARG A 589 8.65 22.48 -9.51
C ARG A 589 9.41 21.25 -10.00
N CYS A 590 10.71 21.39 -10.30
CA CYS A 590 11.55 20.25 -10.71
C CYS A 590 11.76 19.25 -9.56
N VAL A 591 12.02 19.73 -8.34
CA VAL A 591 12.16 18.89 -7.15
C VAL A 591 10.85 18.14 -6.87
N LYS A 592 9.72 18.83 -6.92
CA LYS A 592 8.39 18.22 -6.73
C LYS A 592 8.04 17.21 -7.83
N ALA A 593 8.56 17.40 -9.04
CA ALA A 593 8.44 16.43 -10.12
C ALA A 593 9.29 15.16 -9.92
N GLY A 594 10.10 15.09 -8.85
CA GLY A 594 10.95 13.95 -8.55
C GLY A 594 12.17 13.85 -9.47
N ALA A 595 12.61 14.97 -10.07
CA ALA A 595 13.84 15.00 -10.86
C ALA A 595 15.06 14.84 -9.93
N PRO A 596 15.82 13.73 -10.00
CA PRO A 596 16.93 13.48 -9.08
C PRO A 596 18.18 14.32 -9.43
N ARG A 597 18.17 14.99 -10.59
CA ARG A 597 19.25 15.87 -11.05
C ARG A 597 18.68 17.12 -11.68
N LEU A 598 19.42 18.23 -11.58
CA LEU A 598 19.14 19.48 -12.28
C LEU A 598 20.38 19.86 -13.09
N HIS A 599 20.16 20.20 -14.36
CA HIS A 599 21.22 20.64 -15.26
C HIS A 599 21.25 22.17 -15.33
N VAL A 600 22.43 22.75 -15.14
CA VAL A 600 22.63 24.19 -15.04
C VAL A 600 23.66 24.60 -16.09
N ASP A 601 23.17 25.17 -17.19
CA ASP A 601 24.01 25.67 -18.28
C ASP A 601 24.61 27.04 -17.92
N ILE A 602 25.93 27.09 -17.77
CA ILE A 602 26.70 28.28 -17.38
C ILE A 602 27.50 28.78 -18.58
N PHE A 603 27.10 29.95 -19.08
CA PHE A 603 27.62 30.54 -20.31
C PHE A 603 28.38 31.84 -20.04
N ASP A 604 29.45 32.07 -20.80
CA ASP A 604 30.03 33.40 -20.98
C ASP A 604 30.10 33.81 -22.46
N SER A 605 30.28 35.11 -22.68
CA SER A 605 30.28 35.70 -24.01
C SER A 605 31.47 35.30 -24.88
N VAL A 606 32.53 34.76 -24.26
CA VAL A 606 33.79 34.46 -24.93
C VAL A 606 33.79 33.03 -25.46
N ALA A 607 33.38 32.06 -24.65
CA ALA A 607 33.31 30.65 -25.06
C ALA A 607 32.20 30.39 -26.08
N LEU A 608 31.09 31.13 -26.01
CA LEU A 608 29.98 31.00 -26.97
C LEU A 608 30.06 31.98 -28.15
N ASP A 609 31.12 32.79 -28.25
CA ASP A 609 31.29 33.84 -29.27
C ASP A 609 29.99 34.66 -29.47
N SER A 610 29.38 35.07 -28.36
CA SER A 610 28.06 35.70 -28.35
C SER A 610 27.99 36.78 -27.28
N PRO A 611 27.79 38.06 -27.65
CA PRO A 611 27.80 39.17 -26.71
C PRO A 611 26.61 39.15 -25.73
N TRP A 612 25.64 38.26 -25.93
CA TRP A 612 24.42 38.13 -25.12
C TRP A 612 24.39 36.84 -24.28
N ALA A 613 25.41 35.99 -24.39
CA ALA A 613 25.46 34.70 -23.72
C ALA A 613 26.04 34.82 -22.30
N PHE A 614 25.19 35.18 -21.35
CA PHE A 614 25.49 35.11 -19.92
C PHE A 614 24.27 34.56 -19.18
N THR A 615 24.44 33.47 -18.44
CA THR A 615 23.34 32.79 -17.75
C THR A 615 23.48 32.91 -16.24
N PHE A 616 24.29 32.06 -15.63
CA PHE A 616 24.35 31.88 -14.19
C PHE A 616 25.77 32.07 -13.66
N GLY A 617 25.89 32.34 -12.36
CA GLY A 617 27.17 32.40 -11.65
C GLY A 617 27.06 31.72 -10.29
N PRO A 618 28.16 31.68 -9.50
CA PRO A 618 28.20 30.93 -8.23
C PRO A 618 27.08 31.27 -7.24
N GLN A 619 26.66 32.55 -7.18
CA GLN A 619 25.56 32.96 -6.30
C GLN A 619 24.20 32.37 -6.71
N MET A 620 23.95 32.23 -8.01
CA MET A 620 22.74 31.58 -8.50
C MET A 620 22.78 30.07 -8.25
N VAL A 621 23.94 29.43 -8.48
CA VAL A 621 24.14 28.01 -8.16
C VAL A 621 23.86 27.75 -6.68
N LYS A 622 24.37 28.61 -5.80
CA LYS A 622 24.09 28.53 -4.36
C LYS A 622 22.59 28.63 -4.06
N ALA A 623 21.89 29.58 -4.67
CA ALA A 623 20.45 29.73 -4.48
C ALA A 623 19.65 28.51 -5.01
N ILE A 624 20.07 27.91 -6.13
CA ILE A 624 19.49 26.67 -6.65
C ILE A 624 19.71 25.53 -5.65
N ARG A 625 20.95 25.34 -5.15
CA ARG A 625 21.29 24.34 -4.13
C ARG A 625 20.44 24.49 -2.88
N ASP A 626 20.31 25.71 -2.34
CA ASP A 626 19.52 25.98 -1.14
C ASP A 626 18.04 25.60 -1.33
N CYS A 627 17.53 25.60 -2.57
CA CYS A 627 16.17 25.17 -2.92
C CYS A 627 16.06 23.69 -3.34
N SER A 628 17.18 22.98 -3.49
CA SER A 628 17.25 21.60 -3.97
C SER A 628 18.37 20.82 -3.26
N PRO A 629 18.28 20.65 -1.92
CA PRO A 629 19.36 20.06 -1.12
C PRO A 629 19.69 18.61 -1.54
N ASP A 630 18.69 17.86 -2.02
CA ASP A 630 18.83 16.44 -2.33
C ASP A 630 19.06 16.15 -3.82
N ALA A 631 18.94 17.14 -4.71
CA ALA A 631 19.14 16.96 -6.15
C ALA A 631 20.63 17.05 -6.52
N ILE A 632 21.09 16.21 -7.45
CA ILE A 632 22.45 16.37 -8.00
C ILE A 632 22.48 17.60 -8.92
N LEU A 633 23.44 18.50 -8.74
CA LEU A 633 23.63 19.66 -9.62
C LEU A 633 24.74 19.39 -10.64
N ASP A 634 24.31 19.24 -11.90
CA ASP A 634 25.17 19.10 -13.07
C ASP A 634 25.45 20.50 -13.64
N LEU A 635 26.64 21.04 -13.39
CA LEU A 635 27.04 22.33 -13.94
C LEU A 635 27.72 22.14 -15.30
N HIS A 636 27.04 22.53 -16.37
CA HIS A 636 27.59 22.52 -17.71
C HIS A 636 28.25 23.86 -18.02
N MET A 637 29.58 23.84 -18.09
CA MET A 637 30.44 25.01 -18.08
C MET A 637 30.92 25.33 -19.51
N CYS A 638 30.12 26.12 -20.24
CA CYS A 638 30.53 26.73 -21.52
C CYS A 638 31.10 28.12 -21.26
N VAL A 639 32.27 28.16 -20.62
CA VAL A 639 32.96 29.40 -20.22
C VAL A 639 34.41 29.38 -20.67
N TYR A 640 35.01 30.55 -20.86
CA TYR A 640 36.42 30.70 -21.13
C TYR A 640 37.26 30.50 -19.86
N LYS A 641 38.29 29.67 -19.94
CA LYS A 641 39.16 29.29 -18.81
C LYS A 641 38.36 28.76 -17.59
N PRO A 642 37.62 27.64 -17.76
CA PRO A 642 36.78 27.03 -16.72
C PRO A 642 37.52 26.73 -15.40
N ALA A 643 38.84 26.50 -15.44
CA ALA A 643 39.67 26.30 -14.26
C ALA A 643 39.51 27.39 -13.18
N ARG A 644 39.16 28.63 -13.57
CA ARG A 644 38.97 29.76 -12.63
C ARG A 644 37.71 29.63 -11.78
N PHE A 645 36.77 28.77 -12.15
CA PHE A 645 35.46 28.64 -11.50
C PHE A 645 35.36 27.43 -10.57
N VAL A 646 36.33 26.51 -10.59
CA VAL A 646 36.25 25.22 -9.87
C VAL A 646 35.94 25.42 -8.38
N ASP A 647 36.73 26.23 -7.69
CA ASP A 647 36.60 26.42 -6.24
C ASP A 647 35.28 27.14 -5.89
N ALA A 648 34.95 28.20 -6.63
CA ALA A 648 33.73 28.97 -6.42
C ALA A 648 32.46 28.14 -6.67
N MET A 649 32.47 27.24 -7.66
CA MET A 649 31.34 26.36 -7.94
C MET A 649 31.21 25.23 -6.91
N LYS A 650 32.34 24.69 -6.42
CA LYS A 650 32.32 23.75 -5.30
C LYS A 650 31.71 24.38 -4.05
N GLU A 651 32.16 25.59 -3.69
CA GLU A 651 31.62 26.35 -2.55
C GLU A 651 30.13 26.67 -2.72
N ALA A 652 29.67 26.89 -3.95
CA ALA A 652 28.27 27.10 -4.27
C ALA A 652 27.42 25.82 -4.18
N GLY A 653 28.03 24.64 -4.02
CA GLY A 653 27.33 23.37 -3.82
C GLY A 653 27.16 22.52 -5.08
N ALA A 654 28.04 22.68 -6.08
CA ALA A 654 28.09 21.82 -7.26
C ALA A 654 28.52 20.38 -6.89
N ASP A 655 27.84 19.39 -7.48
CA ASP A 655 28.25 17.98 -7.39
C ASP A 655 29.12 17.59 -8.57
N ARG A 656 28.78 18.10 -9.76
CA ARG A 656 29.48 17.79 -11.01
C ARG A 656 29.84 19.07 -11.76
N PHE A 657 31.05 19.07 -12.30
CA PHE A 657 31.57 20.16 -13.11
C PHE A 657 31.90 19.60 -14.49
N ILE A 658 31.08 19.95 -15.49
CA ILE A 658 31.14 19.42 -16.85
C ILE A 658 31.66 20.52 -17.78
N PHE A 659 32.94 20.50 -18.13
CA PHE A 659 33.53 21.56 -18.95
C PHE A 659 33.49 21.25 -20.45
N GLN A 660 33.42 22.30 -21.26
CA GLN A 660 33.44 22.17 -22.72
C GLN A 660 34.85 21.85 -23.22
N PHE A 661 35.02 20.76 -23.98
CA PHE A 661 36.31 20.38 -24.56
C PHE A 661 36.86 21.45 -25.50
N GLU A 662 35.99 22.07 -26.31
CA GLU A 662 36.34 23.10 -27.29
C GLU A 662 36.82 24.42 -26.66
N ALA A 663 36.63 24.60 -25.35
CA ALA A 663 37.17 25.74 -24.60
C ALA A 663 38.62 25.51 -24.12
N MET A 664 39.19 24.32 -24.38
CA MET A 664 40.52 23.90 -23.92
C MET A 664 41.55 24.03 -25.05
N ALA A 665 42.78 24.40 -24.70
CA ALA A 665 43.85 24.59 -25.66
C ALA A 665 44.45 23.27 -26.15
N ASP A 666 44.63 22.31 -25.23
CA ASP A 666 45.20 21.00 -25.51
C ASP A 666 44.82 19.95 -24.44
N GLU A 667 45.22 18.70 -24.67
CA GLU A 667 44.96 17.57 -23.77
C GLU A 667 45.62 17.71 -22.39
N ALA A 668 46.76 18.40 -22.29
CA ALA A 668 47.43 18.58 -21.01
C ALA A 668 46.61 19.51 -20.10
N GLU A 669 46.05 20.59 -20.66
CA GLU A 669 45.12 21.48 -19.94
C GLU A 669 43.85 20.73 -19.49
N VAL A 670 43.31 19.85 -20.35
CA VAL A 670 42.15 19.00 -20.02
C VAL A 670 42.43 18.13 -18.79
N LEU A 671 43.57 17.44 -18.77
CA LEU A 671 43.94 16.54 -17.66
C LEU A 671 44.26 17.31 -16.37
N GLU A 672 44.91 18.48 -16.47
CA GLU A 672 45.17 19.35 -15.32
C GLU A 672 43.86 19.84 -14.68
N LEU A 673 42.92 20.31 -15.51
CA LEU A 673 41.61 20.74 -15.04
C LEU A 673 40.81 19.58 -14.45
N ALA A 674 40.79 18.43 -15.11
CA ALA A 674 40.08 17.25 -14.64
C ALA A 674 40.57 16.83 -13.25
N LYS A 675 41.88 16.80 -13.05
CA LYS A 675 42.49 16.54 -11.75
C LYS A 675 42.08 17.57 -10.70
N ARG A 676 42.13 18.87 -11.03
CA ARG A 676 41.72 19.94 -10.11
C ARG A 676 40.26 19.80 -9.65
N ILE A 677 39.36 19.44 -10.56
CA ILE A 677 37.93 19.21 -10.25
C ILE A 677 37.77 18.03 -9.30
N THR A 678 38.47 16.93 -9.56
CA THR A 678 38.44 15.74 -8.71
C THR A 678 39.05 16.02 -7.33
N ASP A 679 40.17 16.74 -7.25
CA ASP A 679 40.83 17.15 -6.00
C ASP A 679 39.94 18.09 -5.16
N ALA A 680 39.11 18.91 -5.81
CA ALA A 680 38.07 19.73 -5.16
C ALA A 680 36.86 18.91 -4.67
N GLY A 681 36.83 17.60 -4.92
CA GLY A 681 35.77 16.69 -4.47
C GLY A 681 34.47 16.82 -5.28
N MET A 682 34.55 17.16 -6.56
CA MET A 682 33.43 17.09 -7.52
C MET A 682 33.65 15.96 -8.52
N LYS A 683 32.56 15.49 -9.15
CA LYS A 683 32.68 14.63 -10.33
C LYS A 683 33.05 15.47 -11.54
N CYS A 684 34.12 15.07 -12.22
CA CYS A 684 34.60 15.73 -13.42
C CYS A 684 33.85 15.20 -14.64
N GLY A 685 33.29 16.11 -15.44
CA GLY A 685 32.67 15.79 -16.71
C GLY A 685 33.27 16.58 -17.86
N ILE A 686 33.13 16.05 -19.07
CA ILE A 686 33.54 16.69 -20.30
C ILE A 686 32.40 16.71 -21.30
N SER A 687 32.17 17.86 -21.93
CA SER A 687 31.14 18.07 -22.95
C SER A 687 31.80 18.26 -24.32
N ILE A 688 31.20 17.73 -25.38
CA ILE A 688 31.70 17.89 -26.76
C ILE A 688 30.59 18.32 -27.73
N ASN A 689 30.95 19.16 -28.70
CA ASN A 689 30.05 19.66 -29.73
C ASN A 689 29.65 18.55 -30.73
N PRO A 690 28.56 18.75 -31.50
CA PRO A 690 28.17 17.84 -32.58
C PRO A 690 29.28 17.57 -33.61
N ALA A 691 30.15 18.55 -33.88
CA ALA A 691 31.25 18.39 -34.85
C ALA A 691 32.48 17.61 -34.31
N THR A 692 32.68 17.57 -33.00
CA THR A 692 33.90 17.00 -32.38
C THR A 692 33.84 15.48 -32.30
N SER A 693 34.88 14.79 -32.79
CA SER A 693 34.91 13.32 -32.76
C SER A 693 35.08 12.78 -31.34
N VAL A 694 34.37 11.71 -30.98
CA VAL A 694 34.55 11.01 -29.70
C VAL A 694 35.96 10.49 -29.53
N SER A 695 36.61 10.08 -30.62
CA SER A 695 37.97 9.51 -30.59
C SER A 695 39.03 10.48 -30.05
N THR A 696 38.75 11.79 -30.00
CA THR A 696 39.67 12.75 -29.37
C THR A 696 39.70 12.60 -27.85
N LEU A 697 38.77 11.85 -27.26
CA LEU A 697 38.68 11.62 -25.82
C LEU A 697 39.36 10.33 -25.38
N ASP A 698 39.84 9.47 -26.29
CA ASP A 698 40.29 8.11 -25.93
C ASP A 698 41.40 8.11 -24.86
N SER A 699 42.43 8.94 -25.02
CA SER A 699 43.52 9.08 -24.05
C SER A 699 43.09 9.79 -22.76
N ILE A 700 42.16 10.76 -22.88
CA ILE A 700 41.58 11.49 -21.74
C ILE A 700 40.74 10.54 -20.87
N LEU A 701 39.90 9.69 -21.48
CA LEU A 701 39.07 8.72 -20.78
C LEU A 701 39.91 7.62 -20.11
N ALA A 702 41.02 7.22 -20.75
CA ALA A 702 41.97 6.28 -20.17
C ALA A 702 42.63 6.78 -18.86
N SER A 703 42.62 8.09 -18.59
CA SER A 703 43.12 8.63 -17.32
C SER A 703 42.28 8.23 -16.09
N GLY A 704 41.02 7.84 -16.29
CA GLY A 704 40.07 7.54 -15.21
C GLY A 704 39.56 8.76 -14.43
N LEU A 705 39.95 9.99 -14.82
CA LEU A 705 39.52 11.22 -14.14
C LEU A 705 38.12 11.67 -14.57
N ILE A 706 37.70 11.32 -15.79
CA ILE A 706 36.40 11.71 -16.33
C ILE A 706 35.31 10.74 -15.83
N SER A 707 34.31 11.30 -15.16
CA SER A 707 33.14 10.59 -14.64
C SER A 707 31.89 10.78 -15.50
N VAL A 708 31.86 11.79 -16.38
CA VAL A 708 30.73 12.09 -17.27
C VAL A 708 31.24 12.52 -18.65
N VAL A 709 30.66 11.96 -19.71
CA VAL A 709 30.83 12.44 -21.09
C VAL A 709 29.47 12.93 -21.58
N ASN A 710 29.33 14.25 -21.76
CA ASN A 710 28.10 14.88 -22.24
C ASN A 710 28.18 15.11 -23.75
N LEU A 711 27.26 14.51 -24.49
CA LEU A 711 27.14 14.68 -25.94
C LEU A 711 26.12 15.77 -26.22
N LEU A 712 26.57 16.89 -26.80
CA LEU A 712 25.66 17.92 -27.26
C LEU A 712 25.03 17.50 -28.59
N ALA A 713 23.71 17.35 -28.58
CA ALA A 713 22.89 17.07 -29.76
C ALA A 713 22.49 18.33 -30.53
N VAL A 714 22.89 19.50 -30.03
CA VAL A 714 22.75 20.82 -30.67
C VAL A 714 24.03 21.61 -30.41
N GLU A 715 24.23 22.74 -31.11
CA GLU A 715 25.37 23.60 -30.78
C GLU A 715 25.14 24.27 -29.42
N PRO A 716 26.19 24.47 -28.59
CA PRO A 716 26.10 25.17 -27.32
C PRO A 716 25.36 26.50 -27.44
N GLY A 717 24.35 26.72 -26.59
CA GLY A 717 23.55 27.93 -26.62
C GLY A 717 22.12 27.71 -26.13
N PHE A 718 21.21 28.63 -26.48
CA PHE A 718 19.82 28.59 -26.05
C PHE A 718 19.00 27.52 -26.79
N GLY A 719 17.92 27.06 -26.13
CA GLY A 719 17.04 26.01 -26.64
C GLY A 719 16.24 26.39 -27.90
N GLY A 720 15.67 25.38 -28.57
CA GLY A 720 14.86 25.52 -29.80
C GLY A 720 15.56 25.06 -31.09
N GLN A 721 16.82 24.63 -30.99
CA GLN A 721 17.58 24.05 -32.09
C GLN A 721 17.09 22.62 -32.42
N LYS A 722 17.32 22.18 -33.66
CA LYS A 722 16.95 20.83 -34.12
C LYS A 722 17.97 19.81 -33.61
N PHE A 723 17.47 18.69 -33.12
CA PHE A 723 18.28 17.54 -32.70
C PHE A 723 19.16 17.02 -33.85
N ASN A 724 20.47 16.93 -33.60
CA ASN A 724 21.46 16.47 -34.58
C ASN A 724 21.72 14.97 -34.40
N THR A 725 21.32 14.18 -35.40
CA THR A 725 21.43 12.72 -35.38
C THR A 725 22.87 12.20 -35.41
N VAL A 726 23.87 13.05 -35.67
CA VAL A 726 25.29 12.66 -35.62
C VAL A 726 25.68 12.10 -34.24
N ILE A 727 25.00 12.54 -33.17
CA ILE A 727 25.27 12.07 -31.81
C ILE A 727 24.88 10.62 -31.58
N LEU A 728 24.03 10.02 -32.41
CA LEU A 728 23.65 8.62 -32.27
C LEU A 728 24.86 7.70 -32.51
N VAL A 729 25.68 8.01 -33.53
CA VAL A 729 26.91 7.27 -33.82
C VAL A 729 27.93 7.44 -32.68
N LYS A 730 28.00 8.64 -32.10
CA LYS A 730 28.87 8.94 -30.95
C LYS A 730 28.45 8.19 -29.70
N LEU A 731 27.14 8.13 -29.44
CA LEU A 731 26.56 7.40 -28.32
C LEU A 731 26.90 5.90 -28.41
N GLU A 732 26.67 5.28 -29.57
CA GLU A 732 27.02 3.86 -29.77
C GLU A 732 28.52 3.61 -29.55
N HIS A 733 29.38 4.50 -30.07
CA HIS A 733 30.82 4.39 -29.87
C HIS A 733 31.18 4.46 -28.38
N LEU A 734 30.66 5.44 -27.62
CA LEU A 734 30.94 5.54 -26.18
C LEU A 734 30.41 4.33 -25.38
N VAL A 735 29.23 3.83 -25.73
CA VAL A 735 28.66 2.63 -25.09
C VAL A 735 29.55 1.42 -25.35
N GLN A 736 29.99 1.22 -26.59
CA GLN A 736 30.91 0.14 -26.96
C GLN A 736 32.27 0.29 -26.26
N LEU A 737 32.84 1.49 -26.26
CA LEU A 737 34.12 1.79 -25.62
C LEU A 737 34.07 1.50 -24.11
N ARG A 738 32.97 1.88 -23.44
CA ARG A 738 32.72 1.59 -22.03
C ARG A 738 32.72 0.09 -21.75
N GLN A 739 32.06 -0.68 -22.60
CA GLN A 739 31.98 -2.15 -22.49
C GLN A 739 33.33 -2.82 -22.74
N GLU A 740 34.04 -2.44 -23.81
CA GLU A 740 35.31 -3.06 -24.20
C GLU A 740 36.46 -2.75 -23.25
N LYS A 741 36.49 -1.54 -22.69
CA LYS A 741 37.60 -1.06 -21.84
C LYS A 741 37.28 -1.12 -20.35
N GLY A 742 36.03 -1.39 -19.96
CA GLY A 742 35.60 -1.44 -18.57
C GLY A 742 35.63 -0.08 -17.87
N TYR A 743 35.41 1.01 -18.61
CA TYR A 743 35.38 2.36 -18.04
C TYR A 743 34.11 2.62 -17.23
N SER A 744 34.16 3.54 -16.27
CA SER A 744 33.09 3.81 -15.30
C SER A 744 32.43 5.19 -15.44
N PHE A 745 32.47 5.80 -16.62
CA PHE A 745 31.83 7.10 -16.86
C PHE A 745 30.36 6.96 -17.28
N GLU A 746 29.58 7.98 -16.94
CA GLU A 746 28.21 8.17 -17.44
C GLU A 746 28.22 8.90 -18.79
N ILE A 747 27.25 8.58 -19.65
CA ILE A 747 27.02 9.23 -20.94
C ILE A 747 25.76 10.09 -20.81
N GLY A 748 25.92 11.40 -21.00
CA GLY A 748 24.82 12.36 -21.09
C GLY A 748 24.49 12.70 -22.54
N VAL A 749 23.22 12.95 -22.84
CA VAL A 749 22.78 13.57 -24.10
C VAL A 749 22.04 14.86 -23.78
N ASP A 750 22.52 15.97 -24.34
CA ASP A 750 22.02 17.30 -24.05
C ASP A 750 21.58 18.04 -25.31
N GLY A 751 20.35 18.57 -25.26
CA GLY A 751 19.72 19.29 -26.35
C GLY A 751 18.77 18.43 -27.20
N GLY A 752 17.65 19.02 -27.62
CA GLY A 752 16.71 18.37 -28.54
C GLY A 752 16.00 17.11 -28.02
N VAL A 753 16.06 16.82 -26.71
CA VAL A 753 15.38 15.69 -26.06
C VAL A 753 13.87 15.95 -25.95
N ASN A 754 13.08 15.07 -26.54
CA ASN A 754 11.61 15.05 -26.52
C ASN A 754 11.10 13.62 -26.75
N GLU A 755 9.78 13.40 -26.67
CA GLU A 755 9.14 12.08 -26.86
C GLU A 755 9.59 11.32 -28.12
N LYS A 756 9.96 12.02 -29.22
CA LYS A 756 10.35 11.41 -30.50
C LYS A 756 11.83 11.07 -30.57
N THR A 757 12.67 11.80 -29.83
CA THR A 757 14.12 11.63 -29.84
C THR A 757 14.60 10.72 -28.73
N VAL A 758 13.93 10.70 -27.57
CA VAL A 758 14.26 9.83 -26.43
C VAL A 758 14.46 8.36 -26.83
N PRO A 759 13.60 7.73 -27.64
CA PRO A 759 13.80 6.33 -28.05
C PRO A 759 15.14 6.06 -28.73
N GLN A 760 15.67 7.06 -29.45
CA GLN A 760 16.91 6.93 -30.20
C GLN A 760 18.16 7.07 -29.30
N VAL A 761 18.02 7.68 -28.13
CA VAL A 761 19.12 7.95 -27.19
C VAL A 761 18.94 7.30 -25.83
N ALA A 762 18.00 6.35 -25.70
CA ALA A 762 17.69 5.67 -24.45
C ALA A 762 18.86 4.83 -23.87
N LYS A 763 19.95 4.64 -24.64
CA LYS A 763 21.19 4.02 -24.18
C LYS A 763 22.10 4.95 -23.35
N ALA A 764 21.82 6.25 -23.32
CA ALA A 764 22.52 7.20 -22.47
C ALA A 764 22.07 7.04 -21.01
N ASP A 765 22.93 7.37 -20.05
CA ASP A 765 22.60 7.28 -18.63
C ASP A 765 21.81 8.51 -18.16
N VAL A 766 21.98 9.66 -18.84
CA VAL A 766 21.33 10.93 -18.53
C VAL A 766 20.81 11.59 -19.80
N LEU A 767 19.57 12.07 -19.76
CA LEU A 767 18.96 12.87 -20.83
C LEU A 767 18.64 14.26 -20.31
N VAL A 768 19.32 15.27 -20.85
CA VAL A 768 19.11 16.68 -20.48
C VAL A 768 18.00 17.27 -21.33
N ALA A 769 16.91 17.68 -20.68
CA ALA A 769 15.70 18.15 -21.36
C ALA A 769 15.23 19.50 -20.81
N GLY A 770 15.32 20.56 -21.62
CA GLY A 770 14.85 21.90 -21.26
C GLY A 770 13.41 22.15 -21.71
N THR A 771 13.25 22.63 -22.96
CA THR A 771 11.97 23.13 -23.49
C THR A 771 10.82 22.15 -23.37
N TYR A 772 11.03 20.86 -23.63
CA TYR A 772 9.98 19.84 -23.55
C TYR A 772 9.40 19.73 -22.14
N VAL A 773 10.27 19.77 -21.13
CA VAL A 773 9.89 19.63 -19.72
C VAL A 773 9.22 20.91 -19.20
N PHE A 774 9.84 22.07 -19.42
CA PHE A 774 9.34 23.34 -18.86
C PHE A 774 8.10 23.88 -19.56
N ARG A 775 7.92 23.57 -20.86
CA ARG A 775 6.78 24.02 -21.66
C ARG A 775 5.79 22.89 -21.99
N HIS A 776 5.84 21.79 -21.24
CA HIS A 776 4.92 20.68 -21.43
C HIS A 776 3.45 21.15 -21.27
N PRO A 777 2.52 20.77 -22.16
CA PRO A 777 1.16 21.33 -22.17
C PRO A 777 0.33 20.98 -20.93
N VAL A 778 0.69 19.91 -20.22
CA VAL A 778 -0.02 19.46 -19.00
C VAL A 778 0.67 19.98 -17.74
N SER A 779 1.90 19.54 -17.49
CA SER A 779 2.71 19.97 -16.36
C SER A 779 4.17 19.55 -16.54
N LEU A 780 5.07 20.15 -15.76
CA LEU A 780 6.49 19.78 -15.73
C LEU A 780 6.68 18.31 -15.33
N SER A 781 5.97 17.86 -14.28
CA SER A 781 6.01 16.46 -13.82
C SER A 781 5.57 15.49 -14.91
N GLN A 782 4.53 15.84 -15.68
CA GLN A 782 4.10 15.03 -16.81
C GLN A 782 5.19 14.97 -17.90
N GLY A 783 5.83 16.10 -18.21
CA GLY A 783 6.93 16.11 -19.18
C GLY A 783 8.10 15.21 -18.75
N VAL A 784 8.46 15.20 -17.47
CA VAL A 784 9.49 14.28 -16.94
C VAL A 784 9.04 12.82 -17.03
N MET A 785 7.78 12.53 -16.67
CA MET A 785 7.21 11.18 -16.75
C MET A 785 7.12 10.66 -18.18
N ASP A 786 6.73 11.49 -19.13
CA ASP A 786 6.59 11.10 -20.54
C ASP A 786 7.94 10.74 -21.14
N LEU A 787 8.99 11.53 -20.86
CA LEU A 787 10.36 11.20 -21.28
C LEU A 787 10.87 9.94 -20.59
N SER A 788 10.63 9.77 -19.29
CA SER A 788 11.02 8.55 -18.57
C SER A 788 10.32 7.31 -19.12
N THR A 789 9.04 7.45 -19.49
CA THR A 789 8.23 6.36 -20.06
C THR A 789 8.71 6.01 -21.48
N ALA A 790 8.95 7.02 -22.33
CA ALA A 790 9.49 6.84 -23.67
C ALA A 790 10.89 6.18 -23.64
N ALA A 791 11.69 6.46 -22.62
CA ALA A 791 13.00 5.83 -22.45
C ALA A 791 12.84 4.35 -22.04
N LYS A 792 11.94 4.05 -21.09
CA LYS A 792 11.64 2.69 -20.62
C LYS A 792 11.03 1.78 -21.69
N SER A 793 10.14 2.32 -22.53
CA SER A 793 9.51 1.56 -23.62
C SER A 793 10.50 1.16 -24.71
N SER A 794 11.62 1.88 -24.82
CA SER A 794 12.65 1.66 -25.85
C SER A 794 13.73 0.67 -25.40
N THR A 795 13.96 0.55 -24.09
CA THR A 795 14.84 -0.48 -23.51
C THR A 795 14.17 -1.86 -23.43
N ALA A 796 12.85 -1.95 -23.61
CA ALA A 796 12.08 -3.21 -23.60
C ALA A 796 12.09 -3.97 -24.94
N TYR A 797 12.78 -3.46 -25.97
CA TYR A 797 12.80 -4.00 -27.34
C TYR A 797 14.16 -4.56 -27.79
N PHE A 798 15.13 -4.72 -26.89
CA PHE A 798 16.44 -5.30 -27.18
C PHE A 798 16.82 -6.40 -26.20
#